data_AF-A0A518BBI9-F1
#
_entry.id   AF-A0A518BBI9-F1
#
_cell.length_a   1.000
_cell.length_b   1.000
_cell.length_c   1.000
_cell.angle_alpha   90.00
_cell.angle_beta   90.00
_cell.angle_gamma   90.00
#
_symmetry.space_group_name_H-M   'P 1'
#
loop_
_entity.id
_entity.type
_entity.pdbx_description
1 polymer ?
#
loop_
_entity_poly.entity_id
_entity_poly.type
_entity_poly.pdbx_seq_one_letter_code
_entity_poly.pdbx_strand_id
1 'polypeptide(L)'
;MASLIRVGIVTLVAVGVGLGILGYVFVAETGAFSDPVTLGPGKPLPKPKPVDPPEVGAGIWPPSEGERYPDFTLIDTRGNEVQLASFSGQPLLIEYVGMPCPGSQGLAGGSLCGGFGGMQPQPRLASIDTLLRRYGKIEPTDERLQLVSIIFYDMKMKPPTAESLQAWEKHFGLDKFDNMIVLGGRKEHQHPTIRGMTPGFHLVDREFNLRAIVTNGSETKICDLLREAKRVAYIEATPEDWFRTPNPKVVGKVAEAFRDHPSRPLPKESRRLKRELDRHYPAYVARLMVDPYLQQDDADKSKDSDELALLQQVAQLYPKQGTSEQVELAFEHGRRAVESGGRDPLVLTAYGYVLWRKKVYHRAEEVLRDAAELFPKSDYPILTRRLAPLFLGKVLVGTNDLFKQREAGKWNRQACHEYVEAAKGPFTPEEKRFYGYERENILYDHIPDRNYLIAKAIVADGRADPWIRDLVLGAYHQEIAWAARGSGYARTVTDEGWRYFGLHQEASRAYYLDAWDRHPELPEGARQLARLSISRGGVADETMRFWFDETVAAQFDYYPAYEHMRWGKRPRWGGTHHEMIAFGVECLNTHRFDTYVPFCFYDVINDIGGELSERSDAFRMPGIYENFRDLYEGALAEPSFDVQQRFNLKTKYAGICWLCGEYDEAARLLLELGPNISTKSLEEIKVPLVKMLADLPEVAPPKPAKDERVAIP
;
A
#
# COMPACT_ATOMS: atom_id res chain seq x y z
N MET A 1 32.20 -4.00 -39.36
CA MET A 1 31.13 -3.15 -38.77
C MET A 1 30.25 -3.87 -37.74
N ALA A 2 30.13 -5.21 -37.74
CA ALA A 2 29.41 -5.97 -36.69
C ALA A 2 30.02 -5.84 -35.27
N SER A 3 31.34 -5.65 -35.15
CA SER A 3 32.00 -5.39 -33.87
C SER A 3 31.76 -3.99 -33.29
N LEU A 4 31.25 -3.04 -34.09
CA LEU A 4 30.99 -1.66 -33.64
C LEU A 4 29.64 -1.53 -32.91
N ILE A 5 28.67 -2.41 -33.19
CA ILE A 5 27.37 -2.44 -32.47
C ILE A 5 27.54 -3.07 -31.08
N ARG A 6 28.34 -4.14 -30.97
CA ARG A 6 28.69 -4.76 -29.67
C ARG A 6 29.49 -3.81 -28.75
N VAL A 7 30.31 -2.92 -29.30
CA VAL A 7 31.09 -1.95 -28.51
C VAL A 7 30.33 -0.64 -28.27
N GLY A 8 29.48 -0.21 -29.21
CA GLY A 8 28.72 1.04 -29.11
C GLY A 8 27.59 1.01 -28.07
N ILE A 9 26.88 -0.12 -27.92
CA ILE A 9 25.77 -0.24 -26.96
C ILE A 9 26.29 -0.51 -25.54
N VAL A 10 27.38 -1.27 -25.39
CA VAL A 10 27.97 -1.58 -24.07
C VAL A 10 28.62 -0.34 -23.43
N THR A 11 29.10 0.62 -24.22
CA THR A 11 29.76 1.83 -23.70
C THR A 11 28.77 2.92 -23.26
N LEU A 12 27.53 2.92 -23.78
CA LEU A 12 26.51 3.92 -23.43
C LEU A 12 25.73 3.61 -22.14
N VAL A 13 25.76 2.36 -21.67
CA VAL A 13 25.04 1.91 -20.46
C VAL A 13 25.71 2.39 -19.17
N ALA A 14 26.95 2.91 -19.23
CA ALA A 14 27.71 3.30 -18.04
C ALA A 14 27.38 4.69 -17.44
N VAL A 15 26.49 5.51 -18.03
CA VAL A 15 26.39 6.95 -17.65
C VAL A 15 24.98 7.44 -17.26
N GLY A 16 23.93 6.62 -17.18
CA GLY A 16 22.61 7.19 -16.83
C GLY A 16 21.63 6.21 -16.22
N VAL A 17 21.64 6.07 -14.88
CA VAL A 17 20.59 5.38 -14.13
C VAL A 17 19.93 6.39 -13.18
N GLY A 18 18.76 6.89 -13.57
CA GLY A 18 17.86 7.70 -12.76
C GLY A 18 16.49 7.01 -12.65
N LEU A 19 16.11 6.63 -11.43
CA LEU A 19 14.94 5.81 -11.07
C LEU A 19 13.59 6.57 -11.16
N GLY A 20 12.55 5.90 -11.68
CA GLY A 20 11.17 6.40 -11.72
C GLY A 20 10.08 5.37 -12.15
N ILE A 21 9.60 4.60 -11.17
CA ILE A 21 8.24 4.05 -10.86
C ILE A 21 7.41 3.25 -11.90
N LEU A 22 6.90 2.07 -11.47
CA LEU A 22 5.60 1.50 -11.84
C LEU A 22 4.89 0.92 -10.59
N GLY A 23 3.57 1.11 -10.48
CA GLY A 23 2.78 0.75 -9.30
C GLY A 23 2.01 -0.58 -9.44
N TYR A 24 1.77 -1.17 -8.25
CA TYR A 24 0.70 -2.10 -7.88
C TYR A 24 0.74 -3.55 -8.41
N VAL A 25 1.70 -4.32 -7.89
CA VAL A 25 1.46 -5.58 -7.14
C VAL A 25 2.42 -5.53 -5.95
N PHE A 26 1.98 -5.94 -4.77
CA PHE A 26 2.79 -6.02 -3.54
C PHE A 26 4.14 -6.71 -3.79
N VAL A 27 5.19 -5.92 -3.99
CA VAL A 27 6.57 -6.26 -3.67
C VAL A 27 7.11 -5.01 -2.99
N ALA A 28 7.42 -5.16 -1.71
CA ALA A 28 8.30 -4.24 -1.04
C ALA A 28 9.58 -4.16 -1.90
N GLU A 29 9.79 -3.06 -2.62
CA GLU A 29 11.14 -2.75 -3.11
C GLU A 29 11.98 -2.40 -1.89
N THR A 30 12.48 -3.48 -1.31
CA THR A 30 13.82 -3.59 -0.77
C THR A 30 14.77 -2.82 -1.69
N GLY A 31 15.06 -1.57 -1.33
CA GLY A 31 16.45 -1.14 -1.41
C GLY A 31 17.26 -2.24 -0.74
N ALA A 32 18.27 -2.75 -1.45
CA ALA A 32 19.09 -3.85 -0.99
C ALA A 32 19.64 -3.55 0.43
N PHE A 33 18.95 -4.08 1.43
CA PHE A 33 19.42 -4.17 2.80
C PHE A 33 19.64 -5.66 3.05
N SER A 34 20.92 -6.02 2.96
CA SER A 34 21.56 -7.20 3.54
C SER A 34 20.75 -7.88 4.64
N ASP A 35 20.61 -9.19 4.55
CA ASP A 35 20.27 -10.21 5.57
C ASP A 35 19.25 -9.84 6.67
N PRO A 36 18.27 -10.70 6.98
CA PRO A 36 17.32 -10.45 8.09
C PRO A 36 18.08 -10.11 9.37
N VAL A 37 17.86 -8.88 9.88
CA VAL A 37 18.52 -8.43 11.12
C VAL A 37 17.87 -9.20 12.27
N THR A 38 18.60 -10.17 12.81
CA THR A 38 18.29 -10.72 14.13
C THR A 38 18.44 -9.61 15.16
N LEU A 39 17.55 -9.55 16.17
CA LEU A 39 17.89 -8.88 17.42
C LEU A 39 19.22 -9.51 17.86
N GLY A 40 20.31 -8.76 17.70
CA GLY A 40 21.62 -9.31 17.97
C GLY A 40 21.66 -9.60 19.46
N PRO A 41 22.45 -10.60 19.92
CA PRO A 41 22.90 -10.53 21.28
C PRO A 41 23.69 -9.22 21.38
N GLY A 42 23.06 -8.18 21.94
CA GLY A 42 23.82 -7.01 22.38
C GLY A 42 25.01 -7.54 23.18
N LYS A 43 26.17 -6.87 23.11
CA LYS A 43 27.36 -7.22 23.92
C LYS A 43 26.89 -7.79 25.26
N PRO A 44 27.25 -9.04 25.62
CA PRO A 44 26.67 -9.69 26.78
C PRO A 44 26.84 -8.73 27.95
N LEU A 45 25.70 -8.30 28.50
CA LEU A 45 25.69 -7.50 29.72
C LEU A 45 26.61 -8.25 30.72
N PRO A 46 27.42 -7.57 31.54
CA PRO A 46 28.40 -8.24 32.41
C PRO A 46 27.75 -9.30 33.30
N LYS A 47 28.22 -10.55 33.22
CA LYS A 47 27.60 -11.71 33.89
C LYS A 47 27.43 -11.43 35.40
N PRO A 48 26.21 -11.54 35.96
CA PRO A 48 26.02 -11.47 37.39
C PRO A 48 26.58 -12.74 38.06
N LYS A 49 26.99 -12.63 39.32
CA LYS A 49 27.31 -13.80 40.15
C LYS A 49 26.08 -14.71 40.26
N PRO A 50 26.23 -16.04 40.25
CA PRO A 50 25.10 -16.94 40.39
C PRO A 50 24.44 -16.71 41.76
N VAL A 51 23.14 -16.49 41.72
CA VAL A 51 22.23 -16.48 42.87
C VAL A 51 21.09 -17.41 42.49
N ASP A 52 20.66 -18.26 43.41
CA ASP A 52 19.57 -19.20 43.19
C ASP A 52 18.29 -18.44 42.75
N PRO A 53 17.48 -19.02 41.85
CA PRO A 53 16.25 -18.39 41.39
C PRO A 53 15.25 -18.28 42.56
N PRO A 54 14.71 -17.09 42.88
CA PRO A 54 13.65 -16.98 43.86
C PRO A 54 12.28 -17.28 43.22
N GLU A 55 11.38 -17.83 44.04
CA GLU A 55 9.95 -17.97 43.75
C GLU A 55 9.33 -16.59 43.51
N VAL A 56 9.15 -16.23 42.24
CA VAL A 56 8.15 -15.24 41.84
C VAL A 56 6.79 -15.91 42.10
N GLY A 57 5.97 -15.35 42.97
CA GLY A 57 4.77 -15.98 43.52
C GLY A 57 4.00 -16.88 42.53
N ALA A 58 4.00 -18.19 42.83
CA ALA A 58 3.17 -19.25 42.23
C ALA A 58 2.89 -19.16 40.72
N GLY A 59 3.92 -19.27 39.87
CA GLY A 59 3.74 -19.48 38.42
C GLY A 59 5.06 -19.64 37.64
N ILE A 60 4.98 -20.27 36.46
CA ILE A 60 6.09 -20.33 35.48
C ILE A 60 6.24 -18.95 34.84
N TRP A 61 7.46 -18.39 34.81
CA TRP A 61 7.77 -17.10 34.16
C TRP A 61 8.70 -17.31 32.95
N PRO A 62 8.34 -16.80 31.75
CA PRO A 62 7.14 -16.01 31.45
C PRO A 62 5.86 -16.89 31.45
N PRO A 63 4.66 -16.29 31.62
CA PRO A 63 3.41 -17.04 31.51
C PRO A 63 3.26 -17.67 30.13
N SER A 64 2.45 -18.72 30.03
CA SER A 64 2.09 -19.34 28.75
C SER A 64 1.08 -18.48 28.00
N GLU A 65 1.01 -18.61 26.68
CA GLU A 65 -0.02 -17.96 25.87
C GLU A 65 -1.43 -18.37 26.36
N GLY A 66 -2.32 -17.38 26.49
CA GLY A 66 -3.67 -17.52 27.05
C GLY A 66 -3.75 -17.42 28.58
N GLU A 67 -2.61 -17.48 29.30
CA GLU A 67 -2.60 -17.29 30.75
C GLU A 67 -2.64 -15.80 31.10
N ARG A 68 -3.21 -15.50 32.28
CA ARG A 68 -3.24 -14.15 32.82
C ARG A 68 -1.81 -13.63 32.98
N TYR A 69 -1.57 -12.44 32.44
CA TYR A 69 -0.28 -11.78 32.56
C TYR A 69 -0.04 -11.31 34.01
N PRO A 70 1.18 -11.47 34.56
CA PRO A 70 1.49 -11.03 35.92
C PRO A 70 1.30 -9.52 36.12
N ASP A 71 0.63 -9.20 37.22
CA ASP A 71 0.40 -7.83 37.64
C ASP A 71 1.61 -7.30 38.40
N PHE A 72 2.48 -6.59 37.69
CA PHE A 72 3.66 -5.97 38.30
C PHE A 72 3.31 -4.66 39.00
N THR A 73 3.75 -4.53 40.24
CA THR A 73 3.84 -3.22 40.92
C THR A 73 5.05 -2.46 40.39
N LEU A 74 4.82 -1.54 39.46
CA LEU A 74 5.84 -0.72 38.81
C LEU A 74 5.86 0.69 39.39
N ILE A 75 6.79 1.52 38.93
CA ILE A 75 6.76 2.97 39.18
C ILE A 75 6.49 3.75 37.89
N ASP A 76 5.70 4.81 37.96
CA ASP A 76 5.51 5.75 36.84
C ASP A 76 6.66 6.77 36.76
N THR A 77 6.60 7.66 35.78
CA THR A 77 7.58 8.74 35.59
C THR A 77 7.57 9.77 36.73
N ARG A 78 6.56 9.78 37.61
CA ARG A 78 6.49 10.63 38.81
C ARG A 78 6.97 9.90 40.06
N GLY A 79 7.27 8.60 39.97
CA GLY A 79 7.67 7.74 41.08
C GLY A 79 6.51 7.16 41.88
N ASN A 80 5.26 7.33 41.42
CA ASN A 80 4.10 6.70 42.05
C ASN A 80 4.09 5.21 41.71
N GLU A 81 3.59 4.40 42.64
CA GLU A 81 3.33 2.98 42.37
C GLU A 81 2.14 2.83 41.41
N VAL A 82 2.30 1.97 40.41
CA VAL A 82 1.26 1.64 39.43
C VAL A 82 1.20 0.13 39.26
N GLN A 83 0.00 -0.44 39.34
CA GLN A 83 -0.23 -1.84 38.99
C GLN A 83 -0.37 -1.97 37.48
N LEU A 84 0.38 -2.85 36.83
CA LEU A 84 0.31 -3.01 35.38
C LEU A 84 -1.10 -3.40 34.90
N ALA A 85 -1.86 -4.15 35.70
CA ALA A 85 -3.25 -4.51 35.41
C ALA A 85 -4.21 -3.32 35.42
N SER A 86 -3.81 -2.14 35.91
CA SER A 86 -4.63 -0.92 35.80
C SER A 86 -4.82 -0.47 34.35
N PHE A 87 -4.01 -0.97 33.41
CA PHE A 87 -4.15 -0.72 31.98
C PHE A 87 -4.99 -1.78 31.25
N SER A 88 -5.60 -2.72 31.97
CA SER A 88 -6.55 -3.68 31.40
C SER A 88 -7.76 -2.98 30.76
N GLY A 89 -8.46 -3.70 29.88
CA GLY A 89 -9.51 -3.16 29.01
C GLY A 89 -9.01 -2.66 27.65
N GLN A 90 -7.69 -2.53 27.47
CA GLN A 90 -7.05 -2.28 26.19
C GLN A 90 -5.88 -3.26 25.95
N PRO A 91 -5.60 -3.63 24.69
CA PRO A 91 -4.42 -4.43 24.36
C PRO A 91 -3.13 -3.65 24.66
N LEU A 92 -2.16 -4.33 25.26
CA LEU A 92 -0.85 -3.77 25.61
C LEU A 92 0.23 -4.42 24.75
N LEU A 93 1.00 -3.61 24.03
CA LEU A 93 2.28 -4.01 23.45
C LEU A 93 3.39 -3.54 24.38
N ILE A 94 3.92 -4.46 25.18
CA ILE A 94 4.87 -4.19 26.25
C ILE A 94 6.30 -4.42 25.73
N GLU A 95 7.10 -3.37 25.67
CA GLU A 95 8.53 -3.42 25.39
C GLU A 95 9.34 -3.56 26.69
N TYR A 96 10.25 -4.53 26.71
CA TYR A 96 11.20 -4.70 27.80
C TYR A 96 12.48 -3.93 27.46
N VAL A 97 12.81 -2.95 28.29
CA VAL A 97 13.85 -1.96 28.01
C VAL A 97 15.00 -2.05 29.01
N GLY A 98 16.22 -2.05 28.47
CA GLY A 98 17.42 -1.71 29.21
C GLY A 98 18.07 -0.50 28.54
N MET A 99 18.22 0.61 29.26
CA MET A 99 18.74 1.85 28.66
C MET A 99 20.10 1.70 27.95
N PRO A 100 21.07 0.91 28.45
CA PRO A 100 22.35 0.73 27.76
C PRO A 100 22.31 -0.35 26.66
N CYS A 101 21.14 -0.91 26.33
CA CYS A 101 21.00 -1.91 25.28
C CYS A 101 20.87 -1.27 23.89
N PRO A 102 21.77 -1.54 22.92
CA PRO A 102 21.66 -1.02 21.56
C PRO A 102 20.33 -1.39 20.87
N GLY A 103 19.79 -2.57 21.18
CA GLY A 103 18.51 -3.02 20.61
C GLY A 103 17.33 -2.21 21.14
N SER A 104 17.23 -2.00 22.46
CA SER A 104 16.22 -1.11 23.05
C SER A 104 16.34 0.31 22.52
N GLN A 105 17.57 0.81 22.35
CA GLN A 105 17.83 2.12 21.73
C GLN A 105 17.32 2.19 20.29
N GLY A 106 17.52 1.14 19.50
CA GLY A 106 17.03 1.07 18.11
C GLY A 106 15.50 1.02 18.04
N LEU A 107 14.88 0.14 18.84
CA LEU A 107 13.43 -0.04 18.89
C LEU A 107 12.70 1.22 19.37
N ALA A 108 13.24 1.92 20.36
CA ALA A 108 12.69 3.19 20.83
C ALA A 108 12.79 4.35 19.82
N GLY A 109 13.60 4.20 18.76
CA GLY A 109 13.74 5.19 17.68
C GLY A 109 15.07 5.94 17.64
N GLY A 110 16.09 5.46 18.35
CA GLY A 110 17.40 6.13 18.42
C GLY A 110 18.12 6.25 17.07
N SER A 111 17.77 5.43 16.07
CA SER A 111 18.28 5.58 14.70
C SER A 111 17.77 6.85 14.00
N LEU A 112 16.68 7.44 14.50
CA LEU A 112 16.03 8.63 13.94
C LEU A 112 16.30 9.89 14.77
N CYS A 113 16.47 9.78 16.09
CA CYS A 113 16.68 10.93 16.99
C CYS A 113 17.98 10.91 17.79
N GLY A 114 18.85 9.91 17.55
CA GLY A 114 20.04 9.64 18.36
C GLY A 114 19.71 8.79 19.60
N GLY A 115 20.69 8.01 20.08
CA GLY A 115 20.49 7.17 21.26
C GLY A 115 20.57 7.95 22.57
N PHE A 116 19.75 7.53 23.54
CA PHE A 116 19.71 8.09 24.88
C PHE A 116 21.05 7.92 25.60
N GLY A 117 21.51 8.99 26.27
CA GLY A 117 22.79 8.98 26.99
C GLY A 117 24.02 8.78 26.09
N GLY A 118 23.94 9.08 24.79
CA GLY A 118 25.04 8.92 23.84
C GLY A 118 25.28 7.47 23.37
N MET A 119 24.38 6.56 23.71
CA MET A 119 24.44 5.17 23.25
C MET A 119 24.27 5.08 21.74
N GLN A 120 24.99 4.16 21.11
CA GLN A 120 24.78 3.84 19.70
C GLN A 120 23.64 2.82 19.57
N PRO A 121 22.55 3.16 18.86
CA PRO A 121 21.49 2.21 18.54
C PRO A 121 22.03 1.05 17.71
N GLN A 122 21.38 -0.11 17.78
CA GLN A 122 21.74 -1.24 16.92
C GLN A 122 21.60 -0.83 15.44
N PRO A 123 22.68 -0.92 14.63
CA PRO A 123 22.61 -0.53 13.23
C PRO A 123 21.55 -1.31 12.47
N ARG A 124 20.83 -0.62 11.57
CA ARG A 124 19.78 -1.17 10.69
C ARG A 124 18.55 -1.75 11.43
N LEU A 125 18.48 -1.65 12.75
CA LEU A 125 17.27 -1.99 13.48
C LEU A 125 16.25 -0.84 13.34
N ALA A 126 15.10 -1.14 12.76
CA ALA A 126 14.00 -0.18 12.66
C ALA A 126 13.33 0.04 14.02
N SER A 127 12.80 1.24 14.23
CA SER A 127 12.00 1.56 15.42
C SER A 127 10.70 0.76 15.47
N ILE A 128 10.14 0.59 16.65
CA ILE A 128 8.81 -0.03 16.82
C ILE A 128 7.74 0.74 16.03
N ASP A 129 7.85 2.07 15.96
CA ASP A 129 7.00 2.92 15.13
C ASP A 129 7.02 2.50 13.65
N THR A 130 8.22 2.28 13.10
CA THR A 130 8.41 1.86 11.71
C THR A 130 7.84 0.46 11.50
N LEU A 131 8.10 -0.45 12.44
CA LEU A 131 7.66 -1.84 12.37
C LEU A 131 6.13 -1.95 12.48
N LEU A 132 5.49 -1.18 13.35
CA LEU A 132 4.02 -1.09 13.49
C LEU A 132 3.37 -0.62 12.19
N ARG A 133 3.84 0.48 11.59
CA ARG A 133 3.29 0.96 10.31
C ARG A 133 3.50 -0.05 9.19
N ARG A 134 4.68 -0.67 9.14
CA ARG A 134 5.06 -1.58 8.05
C ARG A 134 4.32 -2.92 8.12
N TYR A 135 4.36 -3.57 9.28
CA TYR A 135 3.95 -4.96 9.47
C TYR A 135 2.65 -5.08 10.25
N GLY A 136 2.49 -4.31 11.32
CA GLY A 136 1.22 -4.25 12.06
C GLY A 136 0.11 -3.56 11.26
N LYS A 137 0.48 -2.67 10.32
CA LYS A 137 -0.45 -1.74 9.67
C LYS A 137 -1.25 -0.93 10.70
N ILE A 138 -0.57 -0.50 11.77
CA ILE A 138 -1.12 0.30 12.86
C ILE A 138 -0.32 1.60 12.93
N GLU A 139 -1.00 2.73 13.08
CA GLU A 139 -0.34 3.99 13.39
C GLU A 139 0.15 3.93 14.85
N PRO A 140 1.43 4.20 15.18
CA PRO A 140 1.95 4.06 16.55
C PRO A 140 1.21 4.90 17.60
N THR A 141 0.57 5.99 17.17
CA THR A 141 -0.22 6.89 18.01
C THR A 141 -1.71 6.50 18.08
N ASP A 142 -2.06 5.27 17.69
CA ASP A 142 -3.42 4.75 17.77
C ASP A 142 -3.76 4.28 19.19
N GLU A 143 -4.74 4.95 19.79
CA GLU A 143 -5.21 4.75 21.17
C GLU A 143 -5.81 3.35 21.44
N ARG A 144 -6.04 2.53 20.41
CA ARG A 144 -6.50 1.14 20.57
C ARG A 144 -5.40 0.17 20.96
N LEU A 145 -4.14 0.58 20.87
CA LEU A 145 -2.99 -0.21 21.30
C LEU A 145 -2.14 0.65 22.24
N GLN A 146 -1.99 0.20 23.47
CA GLN A 146 -1.11 0.83 24.44
C GLN A 146 0.32 0.33 24.25
N LEU A 147 1.25 1.24 23.95
CA LEU A 147 2.67 0.94 23.84
C LEU A 147 3.33 1.18 25.19
N VAL A 148 3.67 0.11 25.90
CA VAL A 148 4.18 0.19 27.27
C VAL A 148 5.67 -0.13 27.30
N SER A 149 6.53 0.86 27.49
CA SER A 149 7.96 0.65 27.73
C SER A 149 8.22 0.41 29.22
N ILE A 150 8.55 -0.83 29.59
CA ILE A 150 8.97 -1.16 30.96
C ILE A 150 10.49 -1.17 31.01
N ILE A 151 11.06 -0.17 31.69
CA ILE A 151 12.50 -0.05 31.89
C ILE A 151 12.90 -0.83 33.13
N PHE A 152 13.68 -1.89 32.96
CA PHE A 152 14.19 -2.68 34.10
C PHE A 152 15.60 -2.26 34.54
N TYR A 153 16.34 -1.61 33.65
CA TYR A 153 17.75 -1.25 33.87
C TYR A 153 18.01 0.17 33.37
N ASP A 154 18.43 1.05 34.27
CA ASP A 154 18.94 2.37 33.95
C ASP A 154 20.32 2.31 33.26
N MET A 155 20.88 3.47 32.92
CA MET A 155 22.22 3.58 32.30
C MET A 155 23.36 3.00 33.16
N LYS A 156 23.14 2.79 34.46
CA LYS A 156 24.08 2.20 35.42
C LYS A 156 23.75 0.74 35.75
N MET A 157 22.83 0.12 35.01
CA MET A 157 22.33 -1.25 35.24
C MET A 157 21.65 -1.44 36.61
N LYS A 158 21.06 -0.38 37.17
CA LYS A 158 20.28 -0.37 38.42
C LYS A 158 18.79 -0.20 38.12
N PRO A 159 17.90 -0.41 39.12
CA PRO A 159 16.48 -0.10 38.93
C PRO A 159 16.35 1.38 38.54
N PRO A 160 15.50 1.72 37.56
CA PRO A 160 15.30 3.11 37.18
C PRO A 160 14.74 3.94 38.33
N THR A 161 15.11 5.22 38.33
CA THR A 161 14.46 6.27 39.12
C THR A 161 13.42 6.97 38.27
N ALA A 162 12.44 7.64 38.90
CA ALA A 162 11.48 8.51 38.23
C ALA A 162 12.16 9.50 37.27
N GLU A 163 13.27 10.11 37.70
CA GLU A 163 14.09 11.01 36.88
C GLU A 163 14.63 10.33 35.61
N SER A 164 15.15 9.11 35.74
CA SER A 164 15.65 8.35 34.58
C SER A 164 14.51 7.98 33.61
N LEU A 165 13.33 7.65 34.14
CA LEU A 165 12.15 7.35 33.32
C LEU A 165 11.69 8.59 32.53
N GLN A 166 11.57 9.75 33.20
CA GLN A 166 11.24 11.03 32.55
C GLN A 166 12.26 11.39 31.47
N ALA A 167 13.55 11.15 31.74
CA ALA A 167 14.60 11.45 30.78
C ALA A 167 14.49 10.56 29.53
N TRP A 168 14.19 9.26 29.70
CA TRP A 168 13.95 8.34 28.59
C TRP A 168 12.69 8.72 27.81
N GLU A 169 11.58 8.93 28.52
CA GLU A 169 10.28 9.32 27.99
C GLU A 169 10.41 10.58 27.10
N LYS A 170 11.04 11.63 27.63
CA LYS A 170 11.27 12.89 26.92
C LYS A 170 12.23 12.75 25.74
N HIS A 171 13.30 11.96 25.88
CA HIS A 171 14.29 11.78 24.81
C HIS A 171 13.67 11.17 23.56
N PHE A 172 12.80 10.18 23.73
CA PHE A 172 12.08 9.55 22.62
C PHE A 172 10.74 10.21 22.31
N GLY A 173 10.29 11.22 23.07
CA GLY A 173 9.02 11.92 22.85
C GLY A 173 7.79 11.05 23.07
N LEU A 174 7.86 10.18 24.07
CA LEU A 174 6.75 9.32 24.49
C LEU A 174 5.73 10.09 25.36
N ASP A 175 6.19 11.14 26.06
CA ASP A 175 5.39 12.04 26.92
C ASP A 175 4.29 12.82 26.18
N LYS A 176 4.31 12.80 24.85
CA LYS A 176 3.37 13.54 24.00
C LYS A 176 2.10 12.75 23.65
N PHE A 177 2.03 11.48 24.03
CA PHE A 177 0.96 10.58 23.60
C PHE A 177 0.43 9.74 24.77
N ASP A 178 -0.88 9.82 25.01
CA ASP A 178 -1.52 9.10 26.11
C ASP A 178 -1.43 7.57 25.98
N ASN A 179 -1.24 7.07 24.75
CA ASN A 179 -1.11 5.63 24.48
C ASN A 179 0.34 5.11 24.56
N MET A 180 1.32 5.95 24.88
CA MET A 180 2.73 5.59 24.99
C MET A 180 3.20 5.76 26.44
N ILE A 181 3.27 4.65 27.17
CA ILE A 181 3.46 4.65 28.61
C ILE A 181 4.89 4.21 28.94
N VAL A 182 5.57 4.94 29.85
CA VAL A 182 6.87 4.56 30.39
C VAL A 182 6.76 4.18 31.86
N LEU A 183 7.16 2.96 32.20
CA LEU A 183 7.15 2.43 33.56
C LEU A 183 8.54 1.92 33.97
N GLY A 184 8.83 1.94 35.26
CA GLY A 184 10.06 1.43 35.84
C GLY A 184 9.86 0.15 36.63
N GLY A 185 10.69 -0.85 36.34
CA GLY A 185 10.83 -2.06 37.14
C GLY A 185 11.48 -1.75 38.50
N ARG A 186 11.08 -2.47 39.53
CA ARG A 186 11.67 -2.38 40.86
C ARG A 186 12.85 -3.35 41.03
N LYS A 187 13.52 -3.28 42.17
CA LYS A 187 14.68 -4.14 42.46
C LYS A 187 14.34 -5.62 42.39
N GLU A 188 13.16 -6.00 42.87
CA GLU A 188 12.61 -7.36 42.81
C GLU A 188 12.40 -7.87 41.38
N HIS A 189 12.26 -6.99 40.39
CA HIS A 189 12.11 -7.36 38.98
C HIS A 189 13.46 -7.52 38.25
N GLN A 190 14.58 -7.19 38.88
CA GLN A 190 15.90 -7.33 38.27
C GLN A 190 16.42 -8.77 38.31
N HIS A 191 15.78 -9.65 37.54
CA HIS A 191 16.07 -11.07 37.47
C HIS A 191 16.83 -11.47 36.18
N PRO A 192 17.73 -12.48 36.20
CA PRO A 192 18.38 -13.00 34.99
C PRO A 192 17.42 -13.36 33.86
N THR A 193 16.21 -13.85 34.16
CA THR A 193 15.18 -14.16 33.16
C THR A 193 14.72 -12.91 32.40
N ILE A 194 14.29 -11.87 33.10
CA ILE A 194 13.87 -10.59 32.49
C ILE A 194 15.02 -9.96 31.69
N ARG A 195 16.24 -10.04 32.22
CA ARG A 195 17.43 -9.59 31.52
C ARG A 195 17.66 -10.33 30.21
N GLY A 196 17.45 -11.65 30.19
CA GLY A 196 17.55 -12.48 28.98
C GLY A 196 16.48 -12.16 27.94
N MET A 197 15.38 -11.53 28.35
CA MET A 197 14.28 -11.08 27.51
C MET A 197 14.44 -9.64 27.02
N THR A 198 15.46 -8.91 27.46
CA THR A 198 15.69 -7.50 27.12
C THR A 198 16.73 -7.38 26.00
N PRO A 199 16.42 -6.82 24.82
CA PRO A 199 15.13 -6.26 24.41
C PRO A 199 14.14 -7.33 23.96
N GLY A 200 12.84 -7.07 24.15
CA GLY A 200 11.78 -7.99 23.79
C GLY A 200 10.40 -7.37 23.90
N PHE A 201 9.40 -8.03 23.32
CA PHE A 201 8.02 -7.58 23.29
C PHE A 201 7.07 -8.65 23.78
N HIS A 202 6.15 -8.28 24.67
CA HIS A 202 5.01 -9.09 25.06
C HIS A 202 3.72 -8.39 24.60
N LEU A 203 2.80 -9.14 24.00
CA LEU A 203 1.46 -8.67 23.68
C LEU A 203 0.48 -9.23 24.69
N VAL A 204 -0.34 -8.37 25.28
CA VAL A 204 -1.37 -8.70 26.27
C VAL A 204 -2.72 -8.20 25.76
N ASP A 205 -3.78 -8.98 25.91
CA ASP A 205 -5.14 -8.59 25.49
C ASP A 205 -5.88 -7.75 26.54
N ARG A 206 -7.15 -7.42 26.22
CA ARG A 206 -7.99 -6.54 27.05
C ARG A 206 -8.37 -7.20 28.37
N GLU A 207 -8.45 -8.52 28.38
CA GLU A 207 -8.71 -9.37 29.54
C GLU A 207 -7.45 -9.61 30.39
N PHE A 208 -6.34 -9.00 29.98
CA PHE A 208 -5.03 -9.07 30.63
C PHE A 208 -4.38 -10.45 30.53
N ASN A 209 -4.64 -11.20 29.46
CA ASN A 209 -3.99 -12.47 29.15
C ASN A 209 -2.87 -12.29 28.14
N LEU A 210 -1.81 -13.08 28.26
CA LEU A 210 -0.70 -13.08 27.33
C LEU A 210 -1.14 -13.64 25.96
N ARG A 211 -0.78 -12.95 24.88
CA ARG A 211 -1.09 -13.36 23.50
C ARG A 211 0.15 -13.73 22.68
N ALA A 212 1.26 -13.05 22.90
CA ALA A 212 2.49 -13.36 22.19
C ALA A 212 3.72 -12.85 22.96
N ILE A 213 4.85 -13.56 22.81
CA ILE A 213 6.15 -13.15 23.35
C ILE A 213 7.19 -13.23 22.24
N VAL A 214 8.02 -12.18 22.14
CA VAL A 214 9.21 -12.16 21.30
C VAL A 214 10.40 -11.70 22.12
N THR A 215 11.37 -12.58 22.29
CA THR A 215 12.62 -12.33 23.01
C THR A 215 13.80 -12.71 22.11
N ASN A 216 14.78 -11.82 21.94
CA ASN A 216 15.93 -12.03 21.05
C ASN A 216 15.54 -12.59 19.66
N GLY A 217 14.37 -12.18 19.16
CA GLY A 217 13.77 -12.72 17.94
C GLY A 217 14.36 -12.15 16.66
N SER A 218 14.21 -12.90 15.56
CA SER A 218 14.37 -12.33 14.22
C SER A 218 13.27 -11.31 13.96
N GLU A 219 13.51 -10.39 13.01
CA GLU A 219 12.48 -9.46 12.51
C GLU A 219 11.17 -10.19 12.16
N THR A 220 11.24 -11.42 11.64
CA THR A 220 10.05 -12.27 11.36
C THR A 220 9.16 -12.50 12.58
N LYS A 221 9.74 -12.81 13.75
CA LYS A 221 8.95 -13.04 14.97
C LYS A 221 8.27 -11.76 15.44
N ILE A 222 8.96 -10.62 15.30
CA ILE A 222 8.36 -9.31 15.58
C ILE A 222 7.20 -9.05 14.62
N CYS A 223 7.36 -9.34 13.32
CA CYS A 223 6.27 -9.21 12.35
C CYS A 223 5.03 -10.03 12.73
N ASP A 224 5.20 -11.26 13.19
CA ASP A 224 4.08 -12.11 13.62
C ASP A 224 3.39 -11.55 14.87
N LEU A 225 4.16 -11.08 15.86
CA LEU A 225 3.61 -10.41 17.03
C LEU A 225 2.85 -9.12 16.67
N LEU A 226 3.33 -8.34 15.70
CA LEU A 226 2.64 -7.12 15.25
C LEU A 226 1.36 -7.41 14.46
N ARG A 227 1.29 -8.55 13.76
CA ARG A 227 0.05 -9.03 13.14
C ARG A 227 -0.97 -9.44 14.21
N GLU A 228 -0.51 -10.12 15.27
CA GLU A 228 -1.36 -10.44 16.41
C GLU A 228 -1.82 -9.15 17.11
N ALA A 229 -0.96 -8.15 17.27
CA ALA A 229 -1.35 -6.85 17.83
C ALA A 229 -2.49 -6.19 17.03
N LYS A 230 -2.45 -6.28 15.69
CA LYS A 230 -3.56 -5.83 14.84
C LYS A 230 -4.84 -6.61 15.12
N ARG A 231 -4.75 -7.93 15.32
CA ARG A 231 -5.91 -8.77 15.65
C ARG A 231 -6.58 -8.33 16.95
N VAL A 232 -5.82 -8.24 18.03
CA VAL A 232 -6.39 -7.87 19.33
C VAL A 232 -6.91 -6.42 19.32
N ALA A 233 -6.24 -5.50 18.64
CA ALA A 233 -6.63 -4.08 18.63
C ALA A 233 -7.75 -3.72 17.63
N TYR A 234 -7.98 -4.51 16.58
CA TYR A 234 -8.93 -4.16 15.50
C TYR A 234 -9.98 -5.23 15.25
N ILE A 235 -9.57 -6.50 15.14
CA ILE A 235 -10.45 -7.60 14.76
C ILE A 235 -11.41 -7.89 15.92
N GLU A 236 -10.85 -8.16 17.10
CA GLU A 236 -11.64 -8.43 18.32
C GLU A 236 -12.39 -7.18 18.82
N ALA A 237 -11.91 -6.00 18.42
CA ALA A 237 -12.42 -4.69 18.84
C ALA A 237 -13.53 -4.12 17.95
N THR A 238 -13.92 -4.80 16.87
CA THR A 238 -14.91 -4.27 15.92
C THR A 238 -16.27 -4.12 16.62
N PRO A 239 -16.91 -2.93 16.57
CA PRO A 239 -18.24 -2.75 17.18
C PRO A 239 -19.30 -3.69 16.58
N GLU A 240 -20.17 -4.23 17.43
CA GLU A 240 -21.20 -5.20 17.03
C GLU A 240 -22.16 -4.64 15.97
N ASP A 241 -22.47 -3.34 16.05
CA ASP A 241 -23.39 -2.63 15.13
C ASP A 241 -22.82 -2.41 13.72
N TRP A 242 -21.53 -2.68 13.52
CA TRP A 242 -20.90 -2.67 12.19
C TRP A 242 -21.12 -3.99 11.44
N PHE A 243 -21.43 -5.08 12.14
CA PHE A 243 -21.71 -6.35 11.49
C PHE A 243 -23.11 -6.35 10.88
N ARG A 244 -23.20 -6.75 9.61
CA ARG A 244 -24.45 -6.86 8.87
C ARG A 244 -24.53 -8.19 8.14
N THR A 245 -25.74 -8.68 7.97
CA THR A 245 -26.03 -9.80 7.07
C THR A 245 -26.58 -9.26 5.74
N PRO A 246 -26.40 -9.98 4.62
CA PRO A 246 -26.94 -9.58 3.33
C PRO A 246 -28.45 -9.32 3.38
N ASN A 247 -28.90 -8.20 2.81
CA ASN A 247 -30.32 -7.87 2.73
C ASN A 247 -31.07 -8.90 1.86
N PRO A 248 -32.09 -9.62 2.38
CA PRO A 248 -32.78 -10.67 1.62
C PRO A 248 -33.40 -10.20 0.31
N LYS A 249 -33.84 -8.93 0.23
CA LYS A 249 -34.37 -8.36 -1.02
C LYS A 249 -33.28 -8.21 -2.08
N VAL A 250 -32.09 -7.78 -1.68
CA VAL A 250 -30.93 -7.66 -2.58
C VAL A 250 -30.45 -9.03 -3.02
N VAL A 251 -30.38 -10.00 -2.09
CA VAL A 251 -30.08 -11.41 -2.43
C VAL A 251 -31.08 -11.96 -3.44
N GLY A 252 -32.37 -11.66 -3.29
CA GLY A 252 -33.40 -12.04 -4.27
C GLY A 252 -33.17 -11.45 -5.66
N LYS A 253 -32.77 -10.17 -5.75
CA LYS A 253 -32.39 -9.52 -7.02
C LYS A 253 -31.18 -10.17 -7.66
N VAL A 254 -30.16 -10.52 -6.86
CA VAL A 254 -28.97 -11.24 -7.36
C VAL A 254 -29.36 -12.62 -7.90
N ALA A 255 -30.21 -13.35 -7.17
CA ALA A 255 -30.71 -14.66 -7.63
C ALA A 255 -31.46 -14.56 -8.96
N GLU A 256 -32.28 -13.53 -9.14
CA GLU A 256 -32.98 -13.26 -10.39
C GLU A 256 -32.00 -12.91 -11.51
N ALA A 257 -31.11 -11.95 -11.29
CA ALA A 257 -30.09 -11.56 -12.26
C ALA A 257 -29.20 -12.75 -12.66
N PHE A 258 -28.76 -13.57 -11.71
CA PHE A 258 -27.93 -14.73 -11.98
C PHE A 258 -28.64 -15.81 -12.82
N ARG A 259 -29.93 -16.08 -12.57
CA ARG A 259 -30.73 -16.99 -13.39
C ARG A 259 -30.82 -16.55 -14.85
N ASP A 260 -30.88 -15.25 -15.09
CA ASP A 260 -31.01 -14.66 -16.43
C ASP A 260 -29.66 -14.42 -17.12
N HIS A 261 -28.55 -14.68 -16.43
CA HIS A 261 -27.20 -14.36 -16.87
C HIS A 261 -26.34 -15.62 -17.10
N PRO A 262 -26.61 -16.41 -18.17
CA PRO A 262 -25.71 -17.49 -18.55
C PRO A 262 -24.32 -16.90 -18.83
N SER A 263 -23.24 -17.65 -18.57
CA SER A 263 -21.87 -17.22 -18.88
C SER A 263 -21.80 -16.76 -20.34
N ARG A 264 -21.44 -15.48 -20.56
CA ARG A 264 -21.34 -14.89 -21.90
C ARG A 264 -19.87 -14.65 -22.24
N PRO A 265 -19.42 -14.86 -23.48
CA PRO A 265 -18.11 -14.39 -23.90
C PRO A 265 -17.97 -12.89 -23.64
N LEU A 266 -16.75 -12.44 -23.34
CA LEU A 266 -16.45 -11.01 -23.23
C LEU A 266 -16.94 -10.24 -24.47
N PRO A 267 -17.58 -9.07 -24.28
CA PRO A 267 -18.14 -8.32 -25.38
C PRO A 267 -17.05 -7.77 -26.30
N LYS A 268 -17.21 -7.93 -27.61
CA LYS A 268 -16.32 -7.33 -28.63
C LYS A 268 -16.60 -5.85 -28.84
N GLU A 269 -17.83 -5.41 -28.58
CA GLU A 269 -18.25 -4.01 -28.71
C GLU A 269 -18.77 -3.52 -27.35
N SER A 270 -17.92 -2.80 -26.61
CA SER A 270 -18.34 -2.10 -25.40
C SER A 270 -17.83 -0.66 -25.40
N ARG A 271 -18.73 0.26 -25.05
CA ARG A 271 -18.48 1.70 -25.15
C ARG A 271 -17.88 2.28 -23.88
N ARG A 272 -18.22 1.78 -22.68
CA ARG A 272 -17.76 2.37 -21.41
C ARG A 272 -16.32 1.96 -21.10
N LEU A 273 -15.39 2.88 -21.31
CA LEU A 273 -13.96 2.66 -21.16
C LEU A 273 -13.35 3.61 -20.12
N LYS A 274 -12.25 3.18 -19.49
CA LYS A 274 -11.48 3.97 -18.54
C LYS A 274 -11.05 5.29 -19.16
N ARG A 275 -10.66 5.29 -20.44
CA ARG A 275 -10.26 6.53 -21.14
C ARG A 275 -11.37 7.58 -21.20
N GLU A 276 -12.64 7.17 -21.20
CA GLU A 276 -13.77 8.10 -21.20
C GLU A 276 -13.95 8.71 -19.82
N LEU A 277 -13.90 7.87 -18.77
CA LEU A 277 -13.87 8.32 -17.39
C LEU A 277 -12.68 9.28 -17.13
N ASP A 278 -11.50 8.93 -17.61
CA ASP A 278 -10.27 9.72 -17.44
C ASP A 278 -10.35 11.11 -18.09
N ARG A 279 -11.22 11.33 -19.08
CA ARG A 279 -11.45 12.68 -19.67
C ARG A 279 -12.16 13.62 -18.70
N HIS A 280 -12.96 13.08 -17.77
CA HIS A 280 -13.66 13.87 -16.76
C HIS A 280 -12.79 14.13 -15.52
N TYR A 281 -11.70 13.37 -15.35
CA TYR A 281 -10.84 13.48 -14.17
C TYR A 281 -10.23 14.87 -13.97
N PRO A 282 -9.63 15.53 -14.99
CA PRO A 282 -9.08 16.88 -14.80
C PRO A 282 -10.14 17.91 -14.39
N ALA A 283 -11.38 17.78 -14.87
CA ALA A 283 -12.47 18.66 -14.47
C ALA A 283 -12.85 18.45 -13.00
N TYR A 284 -12.88 17.21 -12.53
CA TYR A 284 -13.07 16.91 -11.10
C TYR A 284 -11.95 17.55 -10.25
N VAL A 285 -10.68 17.41 -10.64
CA VAL A 285 -9.57 18.03 -9.87
C VAL A 285 -9.59 19.55 -9.97
N ALA A 286 -9.97 20.12 -11.11
CA ALA A 286 -10.20 21.56 -11.24
C ALA A 286 -11.29 22.05 -10.27
N ARG A 287 -12.38 21.30 -10.08
CA ARG A 287 -13.38 21.60 -9.03
C ARG A 287 -12.83 21.52 -7.61
N LEU A 288 -11.78 20.74 -7.38
CA LEU A 288 -11.11 20.66 -6.07
C LEU A 288 -10.17 21.85 -5.83
N MET A 289 -9.47 22.31 -6.86
CA MET A 289 -8.33 23.23 -6.70
C MET A 289 -8.50 24.57 -7.42
N VAL A 290 -9.01 24.58 -8.64
CA VAL A 290 -9.08 25.79 -9.49
C VAL A 290 -10.36 26.56 -9.21
N ASP A 291 -11.52 25.91 -9.25
CA ASP A 291 -12.81 26.59 -9.09
C ASP A 291 -12.95 27.25 -7.72
N PRO A 292 -12.62 26.60 -6.59
CA PRO A 292 -12.71 27.23 -5.28
C PRO A 292 -11.75 28.41 -5.13
N TYR A 293 -10.60 28.38 -5.81
CA TYR A 293 -9.63 29.47 -5.81
C TYR A 293 -10.20 30.68 -6.55
N LEU A 294 -10.78 30.48 -7.73
CA LEU A 294 -11.41 31.54 -8.52
C LEU A 294 -12.67 32.13 -7.87
N GLN A 295 -13.31 31.39 -6.96
CA GLN A 295 -14.50 31.83 -6.23
C GLN A 295 -14.18 32.64 -4.96
N GLN A 296 -12.91 32.71 -4.53
CA GLN A 296 -12.55 33.58 -3.41
C GLN A 296 -12.71 35.05 -3.81
N ASP A 297 -13.28 35.86 -2.93
CA ASP A 297 -13.56 37.28 -3.15
C ASP A 297 -12.26 38.10 -2.93
N ASP A 298 -11.35 38.05 -3.90
CA ASP A 298 -10.08 38.77 -3.88
C ASP A 298 -9.83 39.48 -5.21
N ALA A 299 -9.71 40.81 -5.15
CA ALA A 299 -9.58 41.70 -6.29
C ALA A 299 -8.25 41.53 -7.05
N ASP A 300 -7.24 40.88 -6.47
CA ASP A 300 -5.91 40.70 -7.06
C ASP A 300 -5.72 39.35 -7.81
N LYS A 301 -6.76 38.51 -7.92
CA LYS A 301 -6.68 37.24 -8.66
C LYS A 301 -6.70 37.47 -10.17
N SER A 302 -5.52 37.78 -10.73
CA SER A 302 -5.30 37.82 -12.18
C SER A 302 -5.43 36.43 -12.80
N LYS A 303 -6.04 36.36 -14.00
CA LYS A 303 -6.09 35.13 -14.82
C LYS A 303 -4.71 34.66 -15.30
N ASP A 304 -3.70 35.52 -15.21
CA ASP A 304 -2.32 35.24 -15.61
C ASP A 304 -1.38 35.09 -14.39
N SER A 305 -1.93 34.84 -13.20
CA SER A 305 -1.11 34.67 -12.00
C SER A 305 -0.37 33.33 -11.99
N ASP A 306 0.84 33.34 -11.40
CA ASP A 306 1.60 32.11 -11.14
C ASP A 306 0.84 31.15 -10.20
N GLU A 307 -0.03 31.67 -9.35
CA GLU A 307 -0.91 30.89 -8.47
C GLU A 307 -1.92 30.05 -9.26
N LEU A 308 -2.65 30.67 -10.18
CA LEU A 308 -3.62 29.96 -11.02
C LEU A 308 -2.90 28.97 -11.95
N ALA A 309 -1.77 29.36 -12.52
CA ALA A 309 -0.96 28.49 -13.36
C ALA A 309 -0.48 27.26 -12.59
N LEU A 310 0.02 27.42 -11.35
CA LEU A 310 0.36 26.30 -10.48
C LEU A 310 -0.84 25.35 -10.29
N LEU A 311 -2.00 25.88 -9.90
CA LEU A 311 -3.19 25.08 -9.61
C LEU A 311 -3.66 24.29 -10.85
N GLN A 312 -3.61 24.90 -12.03
CA GLN A 312 -3.92 24.23 -13.29
C GLN A 312 -2.92 23.12 -13.63
N GLN A 313 -1.62 23.35 -13.42
CA GLN A 313 -0.61 22.30 -13.63
C GLN A 313 -0.81 21.15 -12.63
N VAL A 314 -1.03 21.45 -11.36
CA VAL A 314 -1.29 20.41 -10.34
C VAL A 314 -2.59 19.67 -10.63
N ALA A 315 -3.63 20.31 -11.17
CA ALA A 315 -4.86 19.63 -11.56
C ALA A 315 -4.66 18.59 -12.68
N GLN A 316 -3.66 18.78 -13.54
CA GLN A 316 -3.27 17.79 -14.56
C GLN A 316 -2.33 16.71 -14.00
N LEU A 317 -1.50 17.07 -13.04
CA LEU A 317 -0.56 16.15 -12.39
C LEU A 317 -1.27 15.22 -11.41
N TYR A 318 -2.15 15.72 -10.55
CA TYR A 318 -2.75 14.97 -9.48
C TYR A 318 -3.81 14.00 -10.00
N PRO A 319 -3.85 12.74 -9.52
CA PRO A 319 -2.91 12.00 -8.68
C PRO A 319 -1.91 11.21 -9.53
N LYS A 320 -1.89 11.44 -10.84
CA LYS A 320 -0.98 10.82 -11.81
C LYS A 320 0.47 11.25 -11.54
N GLN A 321 1.40 10.58 -12.19
CA GLN A 321 2.80 10.96 -12.06
C GLN A 321 3.14 12.22 -12.89
N GLY A 322 2.48 12.44 -14.03
CA GLY A 322 2.89 13.47 -14.98
C GLY A 322 4.31 13.23 -15.53
N THR A 323 4.74 14.05 -16.47
CA THR A 323 6.12 14.04 -16.97
C THR A 323 7.03 14.86 -16.05
N SER A 324 8.34 14.61 -16.11
CA SER A 324 9.33 15.43 -15.39
C SER A 324 9.23 16.91 -15.75
N GLU A 325 8.93 17.22 -17.02
CA GLU A 325 8.72 18.59 -17.50
C GLU A 325 7.48 19.25 -16.88
N GLN A 326 6.36 18.53 -16.79
CA GLN A 326 5.15 19.04 -16.13
C GLN A 326 5.38 19.32 -14.65
N VAL A 327 6.13 18.45 -13.96
CA VAL A 327 6.51 18.66 -12.54
C VAL A 327 7.43 19.86 -12.40
N GLU A 328 8.38 20.06 -13.32
CA GLU A 328 9.29 21.21 -13.30
C GLU A 328 8.54 22.53 -13.54
N LEU A 329 7.61 22.55 -14.50
CA LEU A 329 6.80 23.72 -14.79
C LEU A 329 5.93 24.10 -13.59
N ALA A 330 5.26 23.13 -12.97
CA ALA A 330 4.49 23.35 -11.75
C ALA A 330 5.38 23.88 -10.61
N PHE A 331 6.60 23.37 -10.49
CA PHE A 331 7.56 23.83 -9.47
C PHE A 331 7.92 25.30 -9.67
N GLU A 332 8.24 25.73 -10.89
CA GLU A 332 8.60 27.13 -11.16
C GLU A 332 7.45 28.11 -10.91
N HIS A 333 6.22 27.74 -11.27
CA HIS A 333 5.04 28.55 -10.92
C HIS A 333 4.85 28.64 -9.40
N GLY A 334 4.90 27.51 -8.69
CA GLY A 334 4.75 27.51 -7.23
C GLY A 334 5.87 28.27 -6.51
N ARG A 335 7.09 28.20 -7.03
CA ARG A 335 8.23 28.98 -6.55
C ARG A 335 7.95 30.47 -6.64
N ARG A 336 7.55 30.98 -7.82
CA ARG A 336 7.23 32.40 -8.00
C ARG A 336 6.02 32.85 -7.18
N ALA A 337 4.97 32.04 -7.11
CA ALA A 337 3.77 32.32 -6.34
C ALA A 337 4.05 32.43 -4.82
N VAL A 338 4.75 31.44 -4.25
CA VAL A 338 4.93 31.35 -2.80
C VAL A 338 6.14 32.15 -2.31
N GLU A 339 7.25 32.18 -3.05
CA GLU A 339 8.47 32.88 -2.62
C GLU A 339 8.36 34.40 -2.77
N SER A 340 7.43 34.91 -3.57
CA SER A 340 7.10 36.34 -3.62
C SER A 340 6.23 36.81 -2.44
N GLY A 341 5.83 35.89 -1.55
CA GLY A 341 5.05 36.18 -0.35
C GLY A 341 3.60 35.69 -0.39
N GLY A 342 3.19 34.94 -1.43
CA GLY A 342 1.85 34.35 -1.51
C GLY A 342 1.58 33.37 -0.37
N ARG A 343 0.43 33.51 0.29
CA ARG A 343 0.03 32.74 1.48
C ARG A 343 -1.34 32.07 1.35
N ASP A 344 -1.94 32.02 0.17
CA ASP A 344 -3.19 31.29 -0.03
C ASP A 344 -2.99 29.79 0.32
N PRO A 345 -3.80 29.20 1.23
CA PRO A 345 -3.58 27.84 1.73
C PRO A 345 -3.69 26.77 0.63
N LEU A 346 -4.48 27.01 -0.43
CA LEU A 346 -4.62 26.08 -1.54
C LEU A 346 -3.40 26.13 -2.47
N VAL A 347 -2.89 27.33 -2.74
CA VAL A 347 -1.62 27.52 -3.47
C VAL A 347 -0.46 26.86 -2.72
N LEU A 348 -0.36 27.08 -1.40
CA LEU A 348 0.64 26.42 -0.55
C LEU A 348 0.50 24.90 -0.62
N THR A 349 -0.72 24.36 -0.57
CA THR A 349 -0.96 22.91 -0.67
C THR A 349 -0.49 22.34 -2.00
N ALA A 350 -0.82 23.00 -3.11
CA ALA A 350 -0.39 22.60 -4.44
C ALA A 350 1.14 22.64 -4.58
N TYR A 351 1.79 23.70 -4.09
CA TYR A 351 3.25 23.80 -4.15
C TYR A 351 3.94 22.77 -3.25
N GLY A 352 3.40 22.55 -2.04
CA GLY A 352 3.84 21.52 -1.12
C GLY A 352 3.80 20.11 -1.72
N TYR A 353 2.72 19.79 -2.45
CA TYR A 353 2.63 18.55 -3.23
C TYR A 353 3.75 18.45 -4.28
N VAL A 354 4.00 19.51 -5.04
CA VAL A 354 5.08 19.53 -6.05
C VAL A 354 6.46 19.37 -5.41
N LEU A 355 6.72 20.05 -4.29
CA LEU A 355 7.97 19.92 -3.53
C LEU A 355 8.18 18.49 -3.02
N TRP A 356 7.12 17.85 -2.52
CA TRP A 356 7.16 16.44 -2.13
C TRP A 356 7.50 15.54 -3.32
N ARG A 357 6.89 15.78 -4.50
CA ARG A 357 7.21 15.04 -5.74
C ARG A 357 8.68 15.22 -6.16
N LYS A 358 9.24 16.40 -5.93
CA LYS A 358 10.67 16.71 -6.15
C LYS A 358 11.59 16.24 -5.01
N LYS A 359 11.04 15.55 -3.99
CA LYS A 359 11.76 15.06 -2.80
C LYS A 359 12.43 16.16 -1.97
N VAL A 360 11.90 17.38 -2.02
CA VAL A 360 12.37 18.52 -1.21
C VAL A 360 11.56 18.57 0.10
N TYR A 361 11.72 17.54 0.93
CA TYR A 361 10.81 17.26 2.05
C TYR A 361 10.76 18.37 3.11
N HIS A 362 11.91 18.97 3.47
CA HIS A 362 11.94 20.04 4.47
C HIS A 362 11.09 21.24 4.05
N ARG A 363 11.24 21.69 2.79
CA ARG A 363 10.46 22.82 2.29
C ARG A 363 9.00 22.44 2.07
N ALA A 364 8.72 21.21 1.63
CA ALA A 364 7.36 20.69 1.51
C ALA A 364 6.65 20.73 2.86
N GLU A 365 7.33 20.32 3.94
CA GLU A 365 6.80 20.34 5.30
C GLU A 365 6.42 21.75 5.74
N GLU A 366 7.34 22.72 5.63
CA GLU A 366 7.07 24.13 6.01
C GLU A 366 5.82 24.68 5.31
N VAL A 367 5.78 24.53 3.99
CA VAL A 367 4.70 25.06 3.15
C VAL A 367 3.36 24.36 3.45
N LEU A 368 3.36 23.04 3.62
CA LEU A 368 2.13 22.28 3.92
C LEU A 368 1.63 22.51 5.34
N ARG A 369 2.53 22.78 6.29
CA ARG A 369 2.17 23.15 7.66
C ARG A 369 1.46 24.49 7.68
N ASP A 370 2.03 25.49 7.01
CA ASP A 370 1.38 26.80 6.84
C ASP A 370 -0.02 26.64 6.21
N ALA A 371 -0.13 25.83 5.16
CA ALA A 371 -1.41 25.54 4.52
C ALA A 371 -2.44 24.91 5.48
N ALA A 372 -2.03 23.88 6.23
CA ALA A 372 -2.90 23.17 7.16
C ALA A 372 -3.36 24.04 8.34
N GLU A 373 -2.58 25.04 8.74
CA GLU A 373 -2.95 26.01 9.79
C GLU A 373 -3.82 27.17 9.28
N LEU A 374 -3.68 27.54 7.99
CA LEU A 374 -4.45 28.61 7.36
C LEU A 374 -5.81 28.14 6.86
N PHE A 375 -5.93 26.91 6.36
CA PHE A 375 -7.18 26.37 5.82
C PHE A 375 -8.39 26.46 6.76
N PRO A 376 -8.28 26.14 8.07
CA PRO A 376 -9.40 26.28 9.01
C PRO A 376 -9.94 27.70 9.15
N LYS A 377 -9.16 28.72 8.72
CA LYS A 377 -9.51 30.14 8.76
C LYS A 377 -9.98 30.68 7.41
N SER A 378 -10.10 29.82 6.40
CA SER A 378 -10.50 30.18 5.03
C SER A 378 -11.90 29.67 4.70
N ASP A 379 -12.49 30.23 3.65
CA ASP A 379 -13.81 29.83 3.14
C ASP A 379 -13.74 28.66 2.14
N TYR A 380 -12.57 28.04 1.98
CA TYR A 380 -12.42 26.88 1.10
C TYR A 380 -13.28 25.70 1.58
N PRO A 381 -13.97 25.00 0.67
CA PRO A 381 -14.82 23.88 1.04
C PRO A 381 -14.00 22.74 1.64
N ILE A 382 -14.65 21.93 2.47
CA ILE A 382 -14.04 20.73 3.06
C ILE A 382 -13.42 19.80 2.00
N LEU A 383 -14.06 19.76 0.82
CA LEU A 383 -13.60 18.98 -0.32
C LEU A 383 -12.21 19.45 -0.82
N THR A 384 -11.83 20.69 -0.58
CA THR A 384 -10.52 21.24 -0.97
C THR A 384 -9.51 21.13 0.15
N ARG A 385 -9.90 21.59 1.35
CA ARG A 385 -8.96 21.72 2.47
C ARG A 385 -8.39 20.39 2.99
N ARG A 386 -9.11 19.27 2.77
CA ARG A 386 -8.65 17.91 3.16
C ARG A 386 -7.29 17.51 2.61
N LEU A 387 -6.85 18.14 1.52
CA LEU A 387 -5.61 17.80 0.84
C LEU A 387 -4.36 18.24 1.60
N ALA A 388 -4.41 19.34 2.36
CA ALA A 388 -3.28 19.80 3.16
C ALA A 388 -2.85 18.81 4.25
N PRO A 389 -3.72 18.40 5.20
CA PRO A 389 -3.32 17.46 6.24
C PRO A 389 -2.89 16.10 5.65
N LEU A 390 -3.51 15.69 4.53
CA LEU A 390 -3.14 14.47 3.81
C LEU A 390 -1.69 14.50 3.27
N PHE A 391 -1.32 15.57 2.57
CA PHE A 391 0.05 15.69 2.05
C PHE A 391 1.07 15.97 3.15
N LEU A 392 0.70 16.73 4.19
CA LEU A 392 1.58 16.99 5.33
C LEU A 392 1.93 15.71 6.07
N GLY A 393 0.93 14.88 6.40
CA GLY A 393 1.17 13.55 6.97
C GLY A 393 2.14 12.72 6.12
N LYS A 394 1.98 12.78 4.80
CA LYS A 394 2.81 12.04 3.84
C LYS A 394 4.26 12.48 3.85
N VAL A 395 4.49 13.79 3.89
CA VAL A 395 5.83 14.35 4.00
C VAL A 395 6.46 13.94 5.34
N LEU A 396 5.73 14.09 6.45
CA LEU A 396 6.21 13.84 7.80
C LEU A 396 6.62 12.36 8.01
N VAL A 397 5.82 11.40 7.55
CA VAL A 397 6.18 9.96 7.59
C VAL A 397 7.43 9.67 6.76
N GLY A 398 7.63 10.38 5.66
CA GLY A 398 8.80 10.23 4.80
C GLY A 398 10.09 10.85 5.34
N THR A 399 10.04 11.61 6.43
CA THR A 399 11.23 12.22 7.03
C THR A 399 12.05 11.19 7.83
N ASN A 400 13.35 11.43 7.97
CA ASN A 400 14.23 10.66 8.86
C ASN A 400 14.26 11.29 10.26
N ASP A 401 13.08 11.54 10.85
CA ASP A 401 12.89 12.21 12.14
C ASP A 401 11.74 11.56 12.90
N LEU A 402 12.02 11.03 14.10
CA LEU A 402 11.05 10.30 14.91
C LEU A 402 9.85 11.16 15.31
N PHE A 403 10.10 12.40 15.71
CA PHE A 403 9.06 13.28 16.25
C PHE A 403 8.12 13.71 15.14
N LYS A 404 8.65 14.02 13.96
CA LYS A 404 7.86 14.33 12.76
C LYS A 404 7.03 13.13 12.32
N GLN A 405 7.63 11.93 12.29
CA GLN A 405 6.89 10.72 11.96
C GLN A 405 5.71 10.47 12.92
N ARG A 406 5.88 10.67 14.23
CA ARG A 406 4.76 10.55 15.19
C ARG A 406 3.74 11.67 15.06
N GLU A 407 4.20 12.89 14.81
CA GLU A 407 3.31 14.03 14.53
C GLU A 407 2.39 13.75 13.33
N ALA A 408 2.88 13.01 12.33
CA ALA A 408 2.07 12.64 11.17
C ALA A 408 0.76 11.93 11.54
N GLY A 409 0.72 11.16 12.64
CA GLY A 409 -0.50 10.51 13.11
C GLY A 409 -1.65 11.48 13.37
N LYS A 410 -1.36 12.67 13.90
CA LYS A 410 -2.36 13.74 14.09
C LYS A 410 -2.94 14.19 12.75
N TRP A 411 -2.08 14.49 11.79
CA TRP A 411 -2.48 14.97 10.46
C TRP A 411 -3.19 13.89 9.65
N ASN A 412 -2.80 12.63 9.79
CA ASN A 412 -3.46 11.48 9.18
C ASN A 412 -4.89 11.30 9.71
N ARG A 413 -5.09 11.43 11.03
CA ARG A 413 -6.44 11.42 11.63
C ARG A 413 -7.28 12.60 11.13
N GLN A 414 -6.71 13.80 11.07
CA GLN A 414 -7.40 14.96 10.52
C GLN A 414 -7.78 14.75 9.05
N ALA A 415 -6.87 14.23 8.22
CA ALA A 415 -7.14 13.91 6.82
C ALA A 415 -8.27 12.89 6.66
N CYS A 416 -8.30 11.84 7.49
CA CYS A 416 -9.40 10.86 7.49
C CYS A 416 -10.74 11.48 7.91
N HIS A 417 -10.73 12.33 8.94
CA HIS A 417 -11.94 13.04 9.38
C HIS A 417 -12.46 13.99 8.29
N GLU A 418 -11.59 14.81 7.71
CA GLU A 418 -11.96 15.74 6.64
C GLU A 418 -12.37 15.04 5.34
N TYR A 419 -11.78 13.86 5.06
CA TYR A 419 -12.28 12.97 4.03
C TYR A 419 -13.74 12.61 4.33
N VAL A 420 -14.07 12.05 5.50
CA VAL A 420 -15.46 11.70 5.84
C VAL A 420 -16.43 12.87 5.78
N GLU A 421 -16.02 14.05 6.26
CA GLU A 421 -16.84 15.26 6.15
C GLU A 421 -17.12 15.63 4.68
N ALA A 422 -16.13 15.49 3.81
CA ALA A 422 -16.28 15.68 2.37
C ALA A 422 -17.19 14.64 1.70
N ALA A 423 -17.32 13.42 2.27
CA ALA A 423 -18.17 12.36 1.73
C ALA A 423 -19.69 12.67 1.78
N LYS A 424 -20.08 13.80 2.38
CA LYS A 424 -21.48 14.29 2.46
C LYS A 424 -21.91 15.11 1.25
N GLY A 425 -20.95 15.59 0.46
CA GLY A 425 -21.22 16.47 -0.66
C GLY A 425 -22.03 15.77 -1.77
N PRO A 426 -22.73 16.52 -2.62
CA PRO A 426 -23.34 15.95 -3.80
C PRO A 426 -22.23 15.49 -4.75
N PHE A 427 -22.24 14.21 -5.10
CA PHE A 427 -21.34 13.63 -6.08
C PHE A 427 -22.15 13.12 -7.28
N THR A 428 -21.71 13.42 -8.49
CA THR A 428 -22.15 12.63 -9.64
C THR A 428 -21.62 11.18 -9.50
N PRO A 429 -22.21 10.20 -10.20
CA PRO A 429 -21.69 8.83 -10.20
C PRO A 429 -20.18 8.76 -10.52
N GLU A 430 -19.69 9.54 -11.48
CA GLU A 430 -18.26 9.61 -11.83
C GLU A 430 -17.42 10.18 -10.68
N GLU A 431 -17.90 11.23 -10.00
CA GLU A 431 -17.20 11.84 -8.88
C GLU A 431 -17.10 10.90 -7.69
N LYS A 432 -18.13 10.08 -7.43
CA LYS A 432 -18.05 9.02 -6.42
C LYS A 432 -16.89 8.07 -6.71
N ARG A 433 -16.67 7.72 -7.98
CA ARG A 433 -15.54 6.87 -8.39
C ARG A 433 -14.20 7.55 -8.20
N PHE A 434 -14.08 8.84 -8.53
CA PHE A 434 -12.84 9.61 -8.33
C PHE A 434 -12.51 9.80 -6.86
N TYR A 435 -13.53 10.03 -6.05
CA TYR A 435 -13.42 10.12 -4.61
C TYR A 435 -13.04 8.77 -3.96
N GLY A 436 -13.57 7.66 -4.47
CA GLY A 436 -13.13 6.30 -4.13
C GLY A 436 -11.70 6.01 -4.60
N TYR A 437 -11.30 6.49 -5.77
CA TYR A 437 -9.94 6.34 -6.29
C TYR A 437 -8.90 7.05 -5.41
N GLU A 438 -9.22 8.23 -4.88
CA GLU A 438 -8.36 8.94 -3.92
C GLU A 438 -8.11 8.10 -2.65
N ARG A 439 -9.15 7.42 -2.13
CA ARG A 439 -9.00 6.49 -1.01
C ARG A 439 -8.05 5.36 -1.31
N GLU A 440 -8.21 4.72 -2.47
CA GLU A 440 -7.43 3.55 -2.85
C GLU A 440 -5.98 3.87 -3.24
N ASN A 441 -5.69 5.07 -3.75
CA ASN A 441 -4.34 5.38 -4.28
C ASN A 441 -3.55 6.38 -3.45
N ILE A 442 -4.20 7.14 -2.57
CA ILE A 442 -3.53 8.20 -1.81
C ILE A 442 -3.56 7.90 -0.32
N LEU A 443 -4.76 7.61 0.21
CA LEU A 443 -4.88 7.22 1.61
C LEU A 443 -4.29 5.82 1.85
N TYR A 444 -4.49 4.88 0.93
CA TYR A 444 -4.06 3.48 1.08
C TYR A 444 -2.59 3.30 1.39
N ASP A 445 -1.74 3.95 0.62
CA ASP A 445 -0.28 3.78 0.75
C ASP A 445 0.30 4.49 1.97
N HIS A 446 -0.42 5.47 2.51
CA HIS A 446 0.13 6.40 3.46
C HIS A 446 -0.34 6.19 4.90
N ILE A 447 -1.63 5.87 5.11
CA ILE A 447 -2.25 5.80 6.44
C ILE A 447 -2.61 4.34 6.73
N PRO A 448 -1.85 3.64 7.61
CA PRO A 448 -1.99 2.20 7.78
C PRO A 448 -3.38 1.74 8.25
N ASP A 449 -4.04 2.53 9.10
CA ASP A 449 -5.31 2.23 9.78
C ASP A 449 -6.52 2.98 9.20
N ARG A 450 -6.36 3.62 8.03
CA ARG A 450 -7.37 4.51 7.41
C ARG A 450 -8.75 3.87 7.31
N ASN A 451 -8.85 2.58 6.97
CA ASN A 451 -10.14 1.94 6.70
C ASN A 451 -10.97 1.93 7.99
N TYR A 452 -10.32 1.70 9.13
CA TYR A 452 -10.97 1.84 10.42
C TYR A 452 -11.30 3.30 10.74
N LEU A 453 -10.33 4.23 10.60
CA LEU A 453 -10.56 5.65 10.95
C LEU A 453 -11.73 6.24 10.16
N ILE A 454 -11.78 5.96 8.86
CA ILE A 454 -12.85 6.40 7.96
C ILE A 454 -14.15 5.67 8.30
N ALA A 455 -14.15 4.34 8.49
CA ALA A 455 -15.34 3.59 8.88
C ALA A 455 -15.95 4.11 10.19
N LYS A 456 -15.12 4.34 11.21
CA LYS A 456 -15.52 4.89 12.51
C LYS A 456 -16.19 6.24 12.36
N ALA A 457 -15.56 7.15 11.63
CA ALA A 457 -16.10 8.49 11.42
C ALA A 457 -17.39 8.46 10.59
N ILE A 458 -17.47 7.61 9.55
CA ILE A 458 -18.68 7.46 8.72
C ILE A 458 -19.85 6.94 9.55
N VAL A 459 -19.65 5.92 10.39
CA VAL A 459 -20.71 5.37 11.24
C VAL A 459 -21.15 6.38 12.28
N ALA A 460 -20.21 7.07 12.93
CA ALA A 460 -20.51 8.05 13.97
C ALA A 460 -21.30 9.26 13.45
N ASP A 461 -20.99 9.75 12.25
CA ASP A 461 -21.69 10.90 11.67
C ASP A 461 -22.99 10.52 10.96
N GLY A 462 -23.01 9.38 10.26
CA GLY A 462 -24.20 8.82 9.60
C GLY A 462 -24.68 9.55 8.34
N ARG A 463 -24.06 10.68 7.92
CA ARG A 463 -24.53 11.50 6.78
C ARG A 463 -23.70 11.37 5.50
N ALA A 464 -22.67 10.52 5.48
CA ALA A 464 -21.91 10.24 4.26
C ALA A 464 -22.81 9.63 3.17
N ASP A 465 -22.47 9.86 1.90
CA ASP A 465 -23.16 9.23 0.77
C ASP A 465 -23.26 7.70 1.00
N PRO A 466 -24.46 7.10 0.89
CA PRO A 466 -24.66 5.70 1.24
C PRO A 466 -23.76 4.73 0.46
N TRP A 467 -23.47 5.01 -0.81
CA TRP A 467 -22.61 4.16 -1.62
C TRP A 467 -21.15 4.24 -1.17
N ILE A 468 -20.66 5.46 -0.87
CA ILE A 468 -19.31 5.65 -0.30
C ILE A 468 -19.19 4.94 1.05
N ARG A 469 -20.19 5.10 1.93
CA ARG A 469 -20.26 4.38 3.21
C ARG A 469 -20.15 2.88 3.01
N ASP A 470 -21.00 2.31 2.14
CA ASP A 470 -21.08 0.88 1.92
C ASP A 470 -19.75 0.34 1.34
N LEU A 471 -19.11 1.07 0.42
CA LEU A 471 -17.76 0.70 -0.05
C LEU A 471 -16.67 0.77 1.03
N VAL A 472 -16.72 1.75 1.94
CA VAL A 472 -15.73 1.89 3.02
C VAL A 472 -15.90 0.77 4.04
N LEU A 473 -17.13 0.54 4.50
CA LEU A 473 -17.41 -0.51 5.48
C LEU A 473 -17.14 -1.90 4.90
N GLY A 474 -17.49 -2.14 3.64
CA GLY A 474 -17.12 -3.34 2.92
C GLY A 474 -15.60 -3.57 2.90
N ALA A 475 -14.83 -2.52 2.62
CA ALA A 475 -13.36 -2.58 2.56
C ALA A 475 -12.72 -2.80 3.94
N TYR A 476 -13.25 -2.14 4.97
CA TYR A 476 -12.84 -2.36 6.35
C TYR A 476 -13.04 -3.83 6.75
N HIS A 477 -14.25 -4.37 6.61
CA HIS A 477 -14.51 -5.77 6.96
C HIS A 477 -13.66 -6.73 6.14
N GLN A 478 -13.45 -6.47 4.85
CA GLN A 478 -12.58 -7.31 4.03
C GLN A 478 -11.13 -7.31 4.53
N GLU A 479 -10.58 -6.14 4.87
CA GLU A 479 -9.22 -6.03 5.42
C GLU A 479 -9.09 -6.81 6.74
N ILE A 480 -10.05 -6.62 7.64
CA ILE A 480 -10.08 -7.25 8.96
C ILE A 480 -10.28 -8.77 8.85
N ALA A 481 -11.10 -9.25 7.90
CA ALA A 481 -11.21 -10.67 7.61
C ALA A 481 -9.86 -11.30 7.25
N TRP A 482 -9.17 -10.72 6.25
CA TRP A 482 -7.87 -11.26 5.80
C TRP A 482 -6.78 -11.12 6.86
N ALA A 483 -6.81 -10.07 7.67
CA ALA A 483 -5.93 -9.94 8.82
C ALA A 483 -6.19 -11.06 9.85
N ALA A 484 -7.44 -11.44 10.10
CA ALA A 484 -7.81 -12.47 11.08
C ALA A 484 -7.42 -13.87 10.63
N ARG A 485 -7.61 -14.15 9.34
CA ARG A 485 -7.17 -15.42 8.72
C ARG A 485 -5.63 -15.52 8.69
N GLY A 486 -4.94 -14.39 8.52
CA GLY A 486 -3.51 -14.34 8.26
C GLY A 486 -3.13 -14.81 6.86
N SER A 487 -1.82 -14.80 6.57
CA SER A 487 -1.25 -15.18 5.26
C SER A 487 -0.85 -16.66 5.15
N GLY A 488 -1.14 -17.47 6.18
CA GLY A 488 -0.81 -18.89 6.21
C GLY A 488 -1.63 -19.75 5.25
N TYR A 489 -1.19 -20.99 5.08
CA TYR A 489 -1.97 -22.02 4.38
C TYR A 489 -3.26 -22.33 5.17
N ALA A 490 -4.32 -22.76 4.49
CA ALA A 490 -5.62 -23.00 5.13
C ALA A 490 -5.52 -23.91 6.38
N ARG A 491 -4.66 -24.94 6.34
CA ARG A 491 -4.42 -25.87 7.46
C ARG A 491 -3.68 -25.28 8.67
N THR A 492 -3.14 -24.07 8.54
CA THR A 492 -2.39 -23.38 9.62
C THR A 492 -3.19 -22.22 10.20
N VAL A 493 -4.41 -21.98 9.71
CA VAL A 493 -5.30 -20.95 10.24
C VAL A 493 -6.00 -21.53 11.48
N THR A 494 -6.00 -20.79 12.58
CA THR A 494 -6.67 -21.20 13.82
C THR A 494 -8.19 -21.19 13.67
N ASP A 495 -8.91 -21.93 14.53
CA ASP A 495 -10.37 -21.92 14.55
C ASP A 495 -10.93 -20.50 14.78
N GLU A 496 -10.26 -19.74 15.63
CA GLU A 496 -10.58 -18.34 15.87
C GLU A 496 -10.37 -17.47 14.63
N GLY A 497 -9.25 -17.65 13.93
CA GLY A 497 -8.98 -16.98 12.66
C GLY A 497 -10.04 -17.27 11.61
N TRP A 498 -10.51 -18.53 11.52
CA TRP A 498 -11.62 -18.91 10.63
C TRP A 498 -12.96 -18.30 11.03
N ARG A 499 -13.25 -18.24 12.33
CA ARG A 499 -14.47 -17.62 12.86
C ARG A 499 -14.55 -16.15 12.46
N TYR A 500 -13.52 -15.37 12.78
CA TYR A 500 -13.48 -13.95 12.43
C TYR A 500 -13.41 -13.72 10.92
N PHE A 501 -12.66 -14.54 10.19
CA PHE A 501 -12.68 -14.48 8.72
C PHE A 501 -14.10 -14.62 8.19
N GLY A 502 -14.88 -15.60 8.67
CA GLY A 502 -16.26 -15.78 8.23
C GLY A 502 -17.19 -14.63 8.57
N LEU A 503 -17.16 -14.18 9.83
CA LEU A 503 -17.98 -13.09 10.34
C LEU A 503 -17.75 -11.80 9.54
N HIS A 504 -16.49 -11.43 9.31
CA HIS A 504 -16.15 -10.23 8.57
C HIS A 504 -16.39 -10.37 7.06
N GLN A 505 -16.19 -11.54 6.46
CA GLN A 505 -16.52 -11.73 5.04
C GLN A 505 -18.03 -11.59 4.77
N GLU A 506 -18.87 -12.05 5.69
CA GLU A 506 -20.33 -11.90 5.58
C GLU A 506 -20.75 -10.42 5.66
N ALA A 507 -20.22 -9.69 6.65
CA ALA A 507 -20.44 -8.25 6.77
C ALA A 507 -19.93 -7.47 5.55
N SER A 508 -18.72 -7.78 5.09
CA SER A 508 -18.13 -7.19 3.88
C SER A 508 -19.05 -7.39 2.67
N ARG A 509 -19.56 -8.61 2.49
CA ARG A 509 -20.49 -8.94 1.41
C ARG A 509 -21.80 -8.15 1.50
N ALA A 510 -22.38 -8.04 2.69
CA ALA A 510 -23.63 -7.30 2.89
C ALA A 510 -23.49 -5.85 2.40
N TYR A 511 -22.40 -5.17 2.79
CA TYR A 511 -22.13 -3.80 2.34
C TYR A 511 -21.89 -3.69 0.84
N TYR A 512 -21.10 -4.60 0.24
CA TYR A 512 -20.87 -4.53 -1.21
C TYR A 512 -22.10 -4.86 -2.05
N LEU A 513 -22.99 -5.73 -1.56
CA LEU A 513 -24.31 -5.97 -2.17
C LEU A 513 -25.17 -4.72 -2.14
N ASP A 514 -25.22 -4.01 -1.01
CA ASP A 514 -25.95 -2.74 -0.90
C ASP A 514 -25.34 -1.66 -1.82
N ALA A 515 -24.01 -1.61 -1.95
CA ALA A 515 -23.34 -0.70 -2.88
C ALA A 515 -23.71 -1.01 -4.34
N TRP A 516 -23.70 -2.28 -4.74
CA TRP A 516 -24.13 -2.71 -6.09
C TRP A 516 -25.62 -2.45 -6.33
N ASP A 517 -26.50 -2.72 -5.36
CA ASP A 517 -27.95 -2.47 -5.53
C ASP A 517 -28.28 -0.99 -5.75
N ARG A 518 -27.50 -0.09 -5.14
CA ARG A 518 -27.67 1.37 -5.28
C ARG A 518 -27.17 1.89 -6.63
N HIS A 519 -26.02 1.38 -7.07
CA HIS A 519 -25.32 1.87 -8.26
C HIS A 519 -24.68 0.70 -9.03
N PRO A 520 -25.48 -0.14 -9.71
CA PRO A 520 -24.95 -1.27 -10.48
C PRO A 520 -24.11 -0.83 -11.69
N GLU A 521 -24.27 0.42 -12.13
CA GLU A 521 -23.45 1.04 -13.18
C GLU A 521 -22.03 1.39 -12.73
N LEU A 522 -21.73 1.31 -11.43
CA LEU A 522 -20.41 1.56 -10.86
C LEU A 522 -19.69 0.22 -10.59
N PRO A 523 -18.53 -0.05 -11.22
CA PRO A 523 -17.89 -1.36 -11.19
C PRO A 523 -17.35 -1.76 -9.81
N GLU A 524 -17.14 -0.81 -8.90
CA GLU A 524 -16.45 -1.03 -7.63
C GLU A 524 -17.15 -2.05 -6.72
N GLY A 525 -18.49 -2.00 -6.63
CA GLY A 525 -19.27 -2.95 -5.81
C GLY A 525 -19.19 -4.38 -6.35
N ALA A 526 -19.53 -4.57 -7.63
CA ALA A 526 -19.47 -5.86 -8.31
C ALA A 526 -18.04 -6.45 -8.30
N ARG A 527 -17.02 -5.62 -8.52
CA ARG A 527 -15.61 -6.05 -8.50
C ARG A 527 -15.20 -6.65 -7.15
N GLN A 528 -15.71 -6.11 -6.05
CA GLN A 528 -15.43 -6.64 -4.71
C GLN A 528 -16.20 -7.92 -4.42
N LEU A 529 -17.44 -8.04 -4.91
CA LEU A 529 -18.22 -9.28 -4.82
C LEU A 529 -17.57 -10.43 -5.61
N ALA A 530 -16.96 -10.13 -6.78
CA ALA A 530 -16.14 -11.10 -7.51
C ALA A 530 -14.96 -11.60 -6.65
N ARG A 531 -14.26 -10.69 -5.95
CA ARG A 531 -13.16 -11.07 -5.03
C ARG A 531 -13.64 -11.94 -3.88
N LEU A 532 -14.76 -11.60 -3.26
CA LEU A 532 -15.31 -12.35 -2.13
C LEU A 532 -15.71 -13.76 -2.53
N SER A 533 -16.23 -13.92 -3.75
CA SER A 533 -16.66 -15.21 -4.30
C SER A 533 -15.51 -16.23 -4.39
N ILE A 534 -14.27 -15.79 -4.59
CA ILE A 534 -13.07 -16.65 -4.59
C ILE A 534 -12.94 -17.43 -3.27
N SER A 535 -13.31 -16.80 -2.16
CA SER A 535 -13.06 -17.35 -0.82
C SER A 535 -14.28 -18.01 -0.16
N ARG A 536 -15.50 -17.67 -0.58
CA ARG A 536 -16.70 -18.01 0.20
C ARG A 536 -17.98 -18.19 -0.65
N GLY A 537 -17.85 -18.47 -1.95
CA GLY A 537 -18.97 -18.72 -2.87
C GLY A 537 -19.97 -17.55 -2.98
N GLY A 538 -21.08 -17.73 -3.71
CA GLY A 538 -22.18 -16.75 -3.79
C GLY A 538 -23.17 -16.85 -2.62
N VAL A 539 -24.05 -15.86 -2.47
CA VAL A 539 -25.21 -15.91 -1.52
C VAL A 539 -26.50 -16.41 -2.17
N ALA A 540 -26.52 -16.44 -3.49
CA ALA A 540 -27.60 -16.87 -4.36
C ALA A 540 -27.06 -17.84 -5.43
N ASP A 541 -26.04 -18.63 -5.06
CA ASP A 541 -25.29 -19.54 -5.93
C ASP A 541 -24.55 -18.86 -7.09
N GLU A 542 -24.50 -17.53 -7.10
CA GLU A 542 -23.82 -16.76 -8.12
C GLU A 542 -22.32 -16.98 -8.08
N THR A 543 -21.70 -16.99 -9.26
CA THR A 543 -20.27 -17.32 -9.39
C THR A 543 -19.40 -16.07 -9.39
N MET A 544 -18.09 -16.25 -9.17
CA MET A 544 -17.11 -15.18 -9.44
C MET A 544 -17.26 -14.62 -10.87
N ARG A 545 -17.57 -15.49 -11.84
CA ARG A 545 -17.77 -15.09 -13.24
C ARG A 545 -18.95 -14.14 -13.41
N PHE A 546 -20.06 -14.38 -12.72
CA PHE A 546 -21.21 -13.49 -12.73
C PHE A 546 -20.83 -12.06 -12.31
N TRP A 547 -20.19 -11.92 -11.15
CA TRP A 547 -19.77 -10.60 -10.67
C TRP A 547 -18.70 -9.93 -11.53
N PHE A 548 -17.83 -10.72 -12.18
CA PHE A 548 -16.93 -10.21 -13.20
C PHE A 548 -17.68 -9.66 -14.40
N ASP A 549 -18.67 -10.38 -14.93
CA ASP A 549 -19.47 -9.93 -16.06
C ASP A 549 -20.26 -8.65 -15.72
N GLU A 550 -20.82 -8.56 -14.51
CA GLU A 550 -21.46 -7.33 -14.00
C GLU A 550 -20.47 -6.15 -13.97
N THR A 551 -19.23 -6.40 -13.55
CA THR A 551 -18.18 -5.38 -13.53
C THR A 551 -17.80 -4.93 -14.94
N VAL A 552 -17.66 -5.87 -15.88
CA VAL A 552 -17.32 -5.60 -17.29
C VAL A 552 -18.47 -4.87 -18.00
N ALA A 553 -19.71 -5.17 -17.64
CA ALA A 553 -20.89 -4.45 -18.14
C ALA A 553 -20.89 -2.98 -17.66
N ALA A 554 -20.48 -2.72 -16.42
CA ALA A 554 -20.33 -1.37 -15.88
C ALA A 554 -19.18 -0.60 -16.55
N GLN A 555 -18.00 -1.23 -16.67
CA GLN A 555 -16.85 -0.69 -17.41
C GLN A 555 -15.98 -1.82 -17.96
N PHE A 556 -15.84 -1.87 -19.29
CA PHE A 556 -15.22 -3.00 -19.99
C PHE A 556 -13.76 -3.23 -19.59
N ASP A 557 -12.97 -2.17 -19.52
CA ASP A 557 -11.53 -2.21 -19.25
C ASP A 557 -11.21 -1.92 -17.77
N TYR A 558 -12.14 -2.23 -16.85
CA TYR A 558 -11.88 -2.12 -15.41
C TYR A 558 -10.93 -3.23 -14.95
N TYR A 559 -9.64 -3.02 -15.22
CA TYR A 559 -8.55 -3.99 -15.06
C TYR A 559 -8.52 -4.74 -13.70
N PRO A 560 -8.86 -4.11 -12.55
CA PRO A 560 -8.90 -4.84 -11.28
C PRO A 560 -9.90 -6.01 -11.23
N ALA A 561 -10.89 -6.07 -12.12
CA ALA A 561 -11.79 -7.22 -12.27
C ALA A 561 -11.10 -8.41 -12.94
N TYR A 562 -10.30 -8.13 -13.98
CA TYR A 562 -9.52 -9.13 -14.70
C TYR A 562 -8.44 -9.74 -13.81
N GLU A 563 -7.79 -8.93 -12.98
CA GLU A 563 -6.86 -9.40 -11.95
C GLU A 563 -7.53 -10.41 -11.00
N HIS A 564 -8.73 -10.10 -10.50
CA HIS A 564 -9.46 -11.02 -9.62
C HIS A 564 -9.85 -12.32 -10.31
N MET A 565 -10.29 -12.26 -11.58
CA MET A 565 -10.58 -13.47 -12.36
C MET A 565 -9.34 -14.34 -12.58
N ARG A 566 -8.19 -13.73 -12.94
CA ARG A 566 -6.91 -14.44 -13.04
C ARG A 566 -6.55 -15.10 -11.72
N TRP A 567 -6.66 -14.36 -10.62
CA TRP A 567 -6.33 -14.85 -9.29
C TRP A 567 -7.22 -16.02 -8.85
N GLY A 568 -8.54 -15.91 -9.03
CA GLY A 568 -9.50 -16.95 -8.65
C GLY A 568 -9.41 -18.22 -9.50
N LYS A 569 -8.84 -18.15 -10.71
CA LYS A 569 -8.61 -19.32 -11.59
C LYS A 569 -7.32 -20.08 -11.30
N ARG A 570 -6.50 -19.62 -10.34
CA ARG A 570 -5.27 -20.33 -9.96
C ARG A 570 -5.60 -21.69 -9.29
N PRO A 571 -4.76 -22.73 -9.47
CA PRO A 571 -4.91 -24.03 -8.83
C PRO A 571 -5.14 -24.00 -7.31
N ARG A 572 -4.49 -23.07 -6.61
CA ARG A 572 -4.65 -22.90 -5.15
C ARG A 572 -6.05 -22.44 -4.73
N TRP A 573 -6.88 -22.00 -5.67
CA TRP A 573 -8.27 -21.57 -5.48
C TRP A 573 -9.26 -22.49 -6.21
N GLY A 574 -8.84 -23.69 -6.62
CA GLY A 574 -9.70 -24.68 -7.26
C GLY A 574 -9.82 -24.57 -8.78
N GLY A 575 -9.07 -23.65 -9.42
CA GLY A 575 -8.96 -23.58 -10.87
C GLY A 575 -7.81 -24.44 -11.44
N THR A 576 -7.42 -24.17 -12.68
CA THR A 576 -6.35 -24.88 -13.40
C THR A 576 -5.60 -23.93 -14.33
N HIS A 577 -4.35 -24.26 -14.69
CA HIS A 577 -3.61 -23.51 -15.71
C HIS A 577 -4.34 -23.45 -17.05
N HIS A 578 -5.07 -24.51 -17.41
CA HIS A 578 -5.91 -24.52 -18.61
C HIS A 578 -7.03 -23.48 -18.55
N GLU A 579 -7.75 -23.37 -17.42
CA GLU A 579 -8.78 -22.34 -17.23
C GLU A 579 -8.21 -20.92 -17.21
N MET A 580 -7.00 -20.75 -16.66
CA MET A 580 -6.28 -19.48 -16.72
C MET A 580 -5.97 -19.10 -18.17
N ILE A 581 -5.36 -20.00 -18.95
CA ILE A 581 -5.07 -19.80 -20.38
C ILE A 581 -6.34 -19.51 -21.15
N ALA A 582 -7.41 -20.29 -20.95
CA ALA A 582 -8.70 -20.08 -21.61
C ALA A 582 -9.26 -18.68 -21.35
N PHE A 583 -9.13 -18.16 -20.12
CA PHE A 583 -9.53 -16.79 -19.80
C PHE A 583 -8.63 -15.74 -20.47
N GLY A 584 -7.31 -15.96 -20.51
CA GLY A 584 -6.40 -15.09 -21.25
C GLY A 584 -6.72 -15.03 -22.75
N VAL A 585 -7.02 -16.19 -23.35
CA VAL A 585 -7.45 -16.31 -24.75
C VAL A 585 -8.80 -15.64 -24.97
N GLU A 586 -9.75 -15.76 -24.04
CA GLU A 586 -11.03 -15.03 -24.09
C GLU A 586 -10.78 -13.51 -24.13
N CYS A 587 -9.86 -13.00 -23.31
CA CYS A 587 -9.49 -11.57 -23.31
C CYS A 587 -8.84 -11.15 -24.64
N LEU A 588 -7.94 -11.97 -25.19
CA LEU A 588 -7.29 -11.73 -26.49
C LEU A 588 -8.32 -11.68 -27.63
N ASN A 589 -9.28 -12.61 -27.64
CA ASN A 589 -10.32 -12.73 -28.66
C ASN A 589 -11.33 -11.58 -28.68
N THR A 590 -11.25 -10.65 -27.72
CA THR A 590 -12.00 -9.40 -27.79
C THR A 590 -11.49 -8.49 -28.92
N HIS A 591 -10.22 -8.63 -29.32
CA HIS A 591 -9.50 -7.74 -30.25
C HIS A 591 -9.59 -6.25 -29.88
N ARG A 592 -9.86 -5.94 -28.61
CA ARG A 592 -9.90 -4.57 -28.08
C ARG A 592 -8.49 -4.07 -27.76
N PHE A 593 -7.64 -4.06 -28.79
CA PHE A 593 -6.24 -3.62 -28.70
C PHE A 593 -6.10 -2.13 -28.36
N ASP A 594 -7.19 -1.37 -28.47
CA ASP A 594 -7.33 -0.01 -27.93
C ASP A 594 -7.43 0.05 -26.39
N THR A 595 -7.35 -1.10 -25.71
CA THR A 595 -7.41 -1.28 -24.26
C THR A 595 -6.31 -2.24 -23.78
N TYR A 596 -6.12 -2.33 -22.46
CA TYR A 596 -5.23 -3.32 -21.83
C TYR A 596 -5.82 -4.74 -21.77
N VAL A 597 -7.08 -4.94 -22.15
CA VAL A 597 -7.78 -6.23 -21.96
C VAL A 597 -7.07 -7.39 -22.68
N PRO A 598 -6.69 -7.32 -23.97
CA PRO A 598 -5.96 -8.40 -24.63
C PRO A 598 -4.63 -8.76 -23.95
N PHE A 599 -3.95 -7.79 -23.34
CA PHE A 599 -2.69 -8.01 -22.62
C PHE A 599 -2.86 -8.83 -21.34
N CYS A 600 -4.10 -9.04 -20.86
CA CYS A 600 -4.39 -9.99 -19.80
C CYS A 600 -3.88 -11.41 -20.13
N PHE A 601 -3.76 -11.77 -21.42
CA PHE A 601 -3.11 -13.02 -21.84
C PHE A 601 -1.65 -13.10 -21.36
N TYR A 602 -0.85 -12.05 -21.55
CA TYR A 602 0.51 -12.01 -21.01
C TYR A 602 0.53 -12.18 -19.49
N ASP A 603 -0.36 -11.48 -18.78
CA ASP A 603 -0.42 -11.54 -17.33
C ASP A 603 -0.78 -12.94 -16.82
N VAL A 604 -1.68 -13.65 -17.52
CA VAL A 604 -2.02 -15.06 -17.27
C VAL A 604 -0.79 -15.95 -17.41
N ILE A 605 -0.03 -15.85 -18.50
CA ILE A 605 1.15 -16.70 -18.72
C ILE A 605 2.24 -16.40 -17.71
N ASN A 606 2.43 -15.12 -17.39
CA ASN A 606 3.37 -14.71 -16.35
C ASN A 606 2.94 -15.22 -14.95
N ASP A 607 1.64 -15.22 -14.67
CA ASP A 607 1.07 -15.77 -13.43
C ASP A 607 1.30 -17.28 -13.29
N ILE A 608 1.11 -18.03 -14.38
CA ILE A 608 1.41 -19.47 -14.46
C ILE A 608 2.90 -19.70 -14.26
N GLY A 609 3.76 -18.90 -14.90
CA GLY A 609 5.21 -18.97 -14.70
C GLY A 609 5.63 -18.75 -13.25
N GLY A 610 4.87 -17.99 -12.46
CA GLY A 610 5.06 -17.85 -11.01
C GLY A 610 4.62 -19.05 -10.17
N GLU A 611 3.95 -20.04 -10.77
CA GLU A 611 3.53 -21.29 -10.13
C GLU A 611 4.36 -22.50 -10.55
N LEU A 612 5.18 -22.35 -11.59
CA LEU A 612 6.11 -23.38 -12.06
C LEU A 612 7.50 -23.19 -11.43
N SER A 613 8.33 -24.24 -11.50
CA SER A 613 9.73 -24.16 -11.06
C SER A 613 10.54 -23.19 -11.91
N GLU A 614 10.29 -23.20 -13.22
CA GLU A 614 10.94 -22.31 -14.19
C GLU A 614 9.88 -21.45 -14.89
N ARG A 615 10.01 -20.13 -14.77
CA ARG A 615 9.06 -19.18 -15.38
C ARG A 615 8.92 -19.38 -16.89
N SER A 616 10.02 -19.71 -17.57
CA SER A 616 10.05 -19.89 -19.02
C SER A 616 9.16 -21.04 -19.51
N ASP A 617 8.88 -22.03 -18.66
CA ASP A 617 8.12 -23.21 -19.06
C ASP A 617 6.68 -22.84 -19.42
N ALA A 618 6.11 -21.82 -18.76
CA ALA A 618 4.79 -21.29 -19.10
C ALA A 618 4.76 -20.66 -20.51
N PHE A 619 5.84 -20.01 -20.93
CA PHE A 619 5.95 -19.38 -22.25
C PHE A 619 6.22 -20.39 -23.38
N ARG A 620 6.68 -21.60 -23.04
CA ARG A 620 7.01 -22.67 -23.98
C ARG A 620 5.92 -23.73 -24.10
N MET A 621 4.77 -23.52 -23.48
CA MET A 621 3.63 -24.43 -23.65
C MET A 621 3.11 -24.37 -25.10
N PRO A 622 2.65 -25.49 -25.68
CA PRO A 622 2.11 -25.50 -27.04
C PRO A 622 0.97 -24.50 -27.23
N GLY A 623 0.98 -23.76 -28.35
CA GLY A 623 -0.05 -22.77 -28.67
C GLY A 623 0.14 -21.39 -28.03
N ILE A 624 1.09 -21.21 -27.11
CA ILE A 624 1.28 -19.93 -26.41
C ILE A 624 1.93 -18.88 -27.32
N TYR A 625 2.91 -19.27 -28.14
CA TYR A 625 3.56 -18.33 -29.06
C TYR A 625 2.58 -17.76 -30.08
N GLU A 626 1.69 -18.58 -30.65
CA GLU A 626 0.71 -18.15 -31.64
C GLU A 626 -0.24 -17.09 -31.07
N ASN A 627 -0.70 -17.28 -29.83
CA ASN A 627 -1.51 -16.28 -29.14
C ASN A 627 -0.72 -14.99 -28.83
N PHE A 628 0.57 -15.09 -28.51
CA PHE A 628 1.42 -13.90 -28.33
C PHE A 628 1.65 -13.16 -29.64
N ARG A 629 1.88 -13.87 -30.74
CA ARG A 629 1.98 -13.27 -32.07
C ARG A 629 0.70 -12.50 -32.38
N ASP A 630 -0.46 -13.12 -32.22
CA ASP A 630 -1.75 -12.47 -32.48
C ASP A 630 -1.96 -11.23 -31.58
N LEU A 631 -1.56 -11.31 -30.30
CA LEU A 631 -1.60 -10.18 -29.38
C LEU A 631 -0.74 -9.00 -29.86
N TYR A 632 0.54 -9.26 -30.15
CA TYR A 632 1.48 -8.19 -30.49
C TYR A 632 1.28 -7.65 -31.90
N GLU A 633 0.93 -8.49 -32.88
CA GLU A 633 0.60 -8.03 -34.23
C GLU A 633 -0.69 -7.20 -34.22
N GLY A 634 -1.72 -7.64 -33.51
CA GLY A 634 -2.95 -6.86 -33.32
C GLY A 634 -2.71 -5.53 -32.63
N ALA A 635 -1.91 -5.52 -31.56
CA ALA A 635 -1.52 -4.28 -30.88
C ALA A 635 -0.65 -3.37 -31.75
N LEU A 636 0.26 -3.90 -32.57
CA LEU A 636 1.05 -3.11 -33.51
C LEU A 636 0.21 -2.58 -34.68
N ALA A 637 -0.92 -3.21 -35.02
CA ALA A 637 -1.85 -2.71 -36.02
C ALA A 637 -2.79 -1.62 -35.48
N GLU A 638 -3.01 -1.56 -34.17
CA GLU A 638 -3.89 -0.59 -33.52
C GLU A 638 -3.43 0.87 -33.76
N PRO A 639 -4.23 1.72 -34.41
CA PRO A 639 -3.84 3.10 -34.76
C PRO A 639 -3.58 4.02 -33.58
N SER A 640 -4.20 3.78 -32.41
CA SER A 640 -4.13 4.69 -31.27
C SER A 640 -2.75 4.76 -30.58
N PHE A 641 -1.83 3.84 -30.87
CA PHE A 641 -0.47 3.90 -30.33
C PHE A 641 0.43 4.86 -31.10
N ASP A 642 1.13 5.73 -30.35
CA ASP A 642 2.17 6.60 -30.89
C ASP A 642 3.44 5.82 -31.28
N VAL A 643 4.39 6.50 -31.92
CA VAL A 643 5.64 5.90 -32.42
C VAL A 643 6.46 5.27 -31.29
N GLN A 644 6.56 5.92 -30.13
CA GLN A 644 7.35 5.41 -29.01
C GLN A 644 6.67 4.21 -28.35
N GLN A 645 5.35 4.23 -28.22
CA GLN A 645 4.56 3.10 -27.75
C GLN A 645 4.71 1.89 -28.68
N ARG A 646 4.74 2.11 -30.00
CA ARG A 646 5.01 1.04 -30.98
C ARG A 646 6.42 0.47 -30.82
N PHE A 647 7.44 1.28 -30.59
CA PHE A 647 8.79 0.78 -30.30
C PHE A 647 8.85 -0.01 -29.01
N ASN A 648 8.18 0.46 -27.95
CA ASN A 648 8.09 -0.26 -26.68
C ASN A 648 7.36 -1.61 -26.85
N LEU A 649 6.22 -1.63 -27.56
CA LEU A 649 5.46 -2.85 -27.87
C LEU A 649 6.28 -3.85 -28.68
N LYS A 650 6.95 -3.39 -29.74
CA LYS A 650 7.81 -4.22 -30.58
C LYS A 650 9.02 -4.75 -29.81
N THR A 651 9.57 -3.95 -28.88
CA THR A 651 10.63 -4.40 -27.98
C THR A 651 10.14 -5.53 -27.06
N LYS A 652 8.95 -5.38 -26.47
CA LYS A 652 8.33 -6.45 -25.66
C LYS A 652 8.07 -7.69 -26.51
N TYR A 653 7.59 -7.51 -27.74
CA TYR A 653 7.34 -8.62 -28.64
C TYR A 653 8.61 -9.43 -28.91
N ALA A 654 9.74 -8.75 -29.19
CA ALA A 654 11.02 -9.42 -29.35
C ALA A 654 11.42 -10.24 -28.11
N GLY A 655 11.27 -9.66 -26.91
CA GLY A 655 11.53 -10.36 -25.66
C GLY A 655 10.61 -11.56 -25.42
N ILE A 656 9.35 -11.48 -25.85
CA ILE A 656 8.39 -12.57 -25.77
C ILE A 656 8.72 -13.69 -26.76
N CYS A 657 9.12 -13.37 -27.99
CA CYS A 657 9.64 -14.36 -28.93
C CYS A 657 10.82 -15.13 -28.31
N TRP A 658 11.76 -14.43 -27.68
CA TRP A 658 12.88 -15.07 -26.97
C TRP A 658 12.42 -15.96 -25.80
N LEU A 659 11.43 -15.52 -25.00
CA LEU A 659 10.86 -16.34 -23.92
C LEU A 659 10.17 -17.61 -24.44
N CYS A 660 9.52 -17.53 -25.61
CA CYS A 660 8.86 -18.66 -26.26
C CYS A 660 9.84 -19.61 -26.97
N GLY A 661 11.10 -19.22 -27.15
CA GLY A 661 12.10 -19.98 -27.90
C GLY A 661 12.18 -19.64 -29.40
N GLU A 662 11.45 -18.61 -29.84
CA GLU A 662 11.42 -18.12 -31.22
C GLU A 662 12.57 -17.14 -31.47
N TYR A 663 13.80 -17.65 -31.41
CA TYR A 663 15.01 -16.85 -31.42
C TYR A 663 15.25 -16.10 -32.75
N ASP A 664 14.93 -16.70 -33.88
CA ASP A 664 15.08 -16.05 -35.19
C ASP A 664 14.19 -14.80 -35.29
N GLU A 665 12.94 -14.93 -34.85
CA GLU A 665 11.97 -13.84 -34.88
C GLU A 665 12.33 -12.74 -33.87
N ALA A 666 12.76 -13.12 -32.66
CA ALA A 666 13.28 -12.18 -31.68
C ALA A 666 14.43 -11.34 -32.25
N ALA A 667 15.37 -11.99 -32.94
CA ALA A 667 16.52 -11.32 -33.52
C ALA A 667 16.15 -10.43 -34.71
N ARG A 668 15.18 -10.84 -35.55
CA ARG A 668 14.61 -9.99 -36.62
C ARG A 668 14.00 -8.72 -36.04
N LEU A 669 13.15 -8.83 -35.02
CA LEU A 669 12.46 -7.70 -34.40
C LEU A 669 13.46 -6.71 -33.74
N LEU A 670 14.49 -7.21 -33.06
CA LEU A 670 15.55 -6.35 -32.50
C LEU A 670 16.35 -5.62 -33.59
N LEU A 671 16.65 -6.29 -34.70
CA LEU A 671 17.36 -5.69 -35.83
C LEU A 671 16.55 -4.54 -36.46
N GLU A 672 15.24 -4.71 -36.58
CA GLU A 672 14.34 -3.67 -37.06
C GLU A 672 14.17 -2.50 -36.07
N LEU A 673 14.27 -2.76 -34.77
CA LEU A 673 14.24 -1.73 -33.74
C LEU A 673 15.52 -0.89 -33.74
N GLY A 674 16.68 -1.52 -33.93
CA GLY A 674 17.98 -0.86 -33.93
C GLY A 674 18.20 -0.04 -32.64
N PRO A 675 18.46 1.29 -32.72
CA PRO A 675 18.67 2.12 -31.54
C PRO A 675 17.40 2.37 -30.72
N ASN A 676 16.21 2.01 -31.22
CA ASN A 676 14.94 2.24 -30.53
C ASN A 676 14.56 1.11 -29.55
N ILE A 677 15.48 0.18 -29.26
CA ILE A 677 15.28 -0.86 -28.25
C ILE A 677 15.10 -0.21 -26.88
N SER A 678 13.98 -0.51 -26.22
CA SER A 678 13.66 -0.01 -24.89
C SER A 678 14.06 -1.02 -23.81
N THR A 679 15.19 -0.79 -23.14
CA THR A 679 15.63 -1.63 -22.00
C THR A 679 14.57 -1.71 -20.90
N LYS A 680 13.93 -0.57 -20.60
CA LYS A 680 12.79 -0.50 -19.67
C LYS A 680 11.67 -1.46 -20.06
N SER A 681 11.33 -1.53 -21.34
CA SER A 681 10.28 -2.44 -21.83
C SER A 681 10.63 -3.91 -21.64
N LEU A 682 11.91 -4.28 -21.74
CA LEU A 682 12.38 -5.63 -21.46
C LEU A 682 12.40 -5.94 -19.96
N GLU A 683 12.79 -4.97 -19.13
CA GLU A 683 12.75 -5.09 -17.66
C GLU A 683 11.31 -5.31 -17.15
N GLU A 684 10.33 -4.62 -17.71
CA GLU A 684 8.90 -4.81 -17.40
C GLU A 684 8.42 -6.26 -17.62
N ILE A 685 9.00 -6.97 -18.58
CA ILE A 685 8.70 -8.39 -18.85
C ILE A 685 9.76 -9.36 -18.30
N LYS A 686 10.68 -8.85 -17.47
CA LYS A 686 11.77 -9.59 -16.81
C LYS A 686 12.70 -10.31 -17.80
N VAL A 687 13.01 -9.66 -18.92
CA VAL A 687 13.95 -10.16 -19.93
C VAL A 687 15.25 -9.36 -19.86
N PRO A 688 16.38 -9.95 -19.43
CA PRO A 688 17.66 -9.26 -19.42
C PRO A 688 18.20 -9.12 -20.85
N LEU A 689 18.33 -7.89 -21.36
CA LEU A 689 18.79 -7.63 -22.73
C LEU A 689 20.12 -8.34 -23.05
N VAL A 690 21.08 -8.31 -22.12
CA VAL A 690 22.39 -8.94 -22.29
C VAL A 690 22.26 -10.46 -22.50
N LYS A 691 21.41 -11.11 -21.70
CA LYS A 691 21.18 -12.56 -21.80
C LYS A 691 20.46 -12.88 -23.11
N MET A 692 19.41 -12.11 -23.43
CA MET A 692 18.69 -12.26 -24.68
C MET A 692 19.66 -12.19 -25.87
N LEU A 693 20.47 -11.14 -25.99
CA LEU A 693 21.43 -10.98 -27.09
C LEU A 693 22.49 -12.09 -27.17
N ALA A 694 22.83 -12.74 -26.05
CA ALA A 694 23.78 -13.84 -26.02
C ALA A 694 23.21 -15.15 -26.59
N ASP A 695 21.89 -15.35 -26.44
CA ASP A 695 21.18 -16.55 -26.90
C ASP A 695 20.72 -16.45 -28.36
N LEU A 696 20.67 -15.24 -28.92
CA LEU A 696 20.19 -15.03 -30.28
C LEU A 696 21.22 -15.44 -31.34
N PRO A 697 20.76 -16.01 -32.47
CA PRO A 697 21.64 -16.33 -33.59
C PRO A 697 22.27 -15.06 -34.18
N GLU A 698 23.45 -15.21 -34.81
CA GLU A 698 24.02 -14.13 -35.60
C GLU A 698 23.15 -13.88 -36.85
N VAL A 699 22.30 -12.86 -36.80
CA VAL A 699 21.45 -12.49 -37.93
C VAL A 699 22.25 -11.66 -38.94
N ALA A 700 22.31 -12.13 -40.18
CA ALA A 700 22.85 -11.34 -41.29
C ALA A 700 21.99 -10.08 -41.50
N PRO A 701 22.57 -8.89 -41.69
CA PRO A 701 21.79 -7.68 -41.93
C PRO A 701 20.87 -7.87 -43.15
N PRO A 702 19.68 -7.26 -43.17
CA PRO A 702 18.80 -7.36 -44.32
C PRO A 702 19.56 -6.85 -45.54
N LYS A 703 19.51 -7.60 -46.65
CA LYS A 703 20.08 -7.12 -47.92
C LYS A 703 19.46 -5.75 -48.21
N PRO A 704 20.25 -4.72 -48.54
CA PRO A 704 19.69 -3.43 -48.89
C PRO A 704 18.67 -3.64 -50.01
N ALA A 705 17.48 -3.06 -49.83
CA ALA A 705 16.46 -3.05 -50.88
C ALA A 705 17.14 -2.58 -52.17
N LYS A 706 17.05 -3.39 -53.23
CA LYS A 706 17.54 -2.96 -54.54
C LYS A 706 16.79 -1.67 -54.88
N ASP A 707 17.56 -0.59 -55.02
CA ASP A 707 17.12 0.69 -55.56
C ASP A 707 16.77 0.45 -57.04
N GLU A 708 15.62 -0.18 -57.30
CA GLU A 708 15.00 -0.19 -58.62
C GLU A 708 14.38 1.18 -58.86
N ARG A 709 15.27 2.15 -59.13
CA ARG A 709 14.91 3.35 -59.86
C ARG A 709 14.44 2.91 -61.24
N VAL A 710 13.13 2.81 -61.41
CA VAL A 710 12.52 2.84 -62.73
C VAL A 710 12.84 4.22 -63.32
N ALA A 711 13.79 4.26 -64.24
CA ALA A 711 13.98 5.39 -65.13
C ALA A 711 12.78 5.45 -66.08
N ILE A 712 12.09 6.59 -66.11
CA ILE A 712 11.12 6.95 -67.16
C ILE A 712 11.69 8.21 -67.83
N PRO A 713 11.63 8.34 -69.17
CA PRO A 713 11.80 9.63 -69.83
C PRO A 713 10.77 10.67 -69.37
#